data_AF-A0A1H3C4W2-F1
#
_entry.id   AF-A0A1H3C4W2-F1
#
_cell.length_a   1.000
_cell.length_b   1.000
_cell.length_c   1.000
_cell.angle_alpha   90.00
_cell.angle_beta   90.00
_cell.angle_gamma   90.00
#
_symmetry.space_group_name_H-M   'P 1'
#
loop_
_entity.id
_entity.type
_entity.pdbx_description
1 polymer ?
#
loop_
_entity_poly.entity_id
_entity_poly.type
_entity_poly.pdbx_seq_one_letter_code
_entity_poly.pdbx_strand_id
1 'polypeptide(L)'
;MRAKLLPLSVAMTLIAGSAGTALGDDGGNGDGGPVSKRMSNISQPTVEGYIDEAEHAFIAQMKFYVTAQKSDGSEALGDYFNADDAPVTTRTLAKPLVGVYMYGPFEEVEGVGFVGHGKRDAYAAVSLDDGVTWKETNLSESATETSCDSANCNITRTDVPLIAETAYPGDVLNMFHTIAGNKVLVAWPSRYCASGQPSYSLDNPEATPEQITRRAGIASYLGIDLATASPDDLYLIDMFGVGGSQGSVNYAEEDDYEPNQAVGEVPYACLWTARGVLNQGDDPRTTEQTESSYMRWFKAERLTSGVRDVNRIETVCVDGAGCAITWQEDPEGLRGGQGEGPGEGWSGAVANSQTDVWYSYIDAKHFDAVQNPSDETGATPMTFAEYEAAAIGDITQKPKPFVPFAMPMRLTDNAKCNVTNPKPYCYGSALVGTITDPTKVPVFPDVNAEAPMDYGLKDLCATIVTVTTGQANPQETDLCVTQDNLPLVGNTAATRPRLAVYGYDSTGKVKDAVIDSAFVAVVLEEDKGLGAFTFDDTGNACVQDGNSDPDCFTFDDGKNIKYITFSMKIGDKVGGKTQDTLLTNLTFPGHQLNQPEVDWMTGAFYPARSTVDFWDFGDYNFNIYNTEIARRGSWLGQDIYKVHKDTSKAGYGLLALPSWKQGQMNQGGPADVMARRIVIPNKGKWTLTTYGNPYAFRNMECKTWGETANPYYPGGLCLDSAINLSAMVPDTCQDSGTGESVLCPQVNLSGGTTFGIGDTNPILQGSNVTPNKTKVLSWHQCPASFTTVTATEGTTLYTCDNDLRTDTSSKAGTTGTLRDQSWYNPLDVAKGHRGFLDGDMVMMLYAWSPNWRLNAVGNDRYELYIRRSFTGGTTWTTLPSKYTYWDPNDKTKYGGDGTVACETFRSSQTQASGDLVEPRVCNSYAAGAAEQARNVTQHQAMRITTLDPRFAITGSPQGVPNTLDLFGNGVNPYGEDVRNPSRFFVVYETGDNTTAAEGEPEPLDLFYSRAVNFGDDYQVWAEETDLSVCYPSDPHEDDKVPAELINSGFCNEFDQMEQGKPGLEASESSLTANPGGQFLYGAWTQLLVEDGVATESDAMARRIWWLDDYIPVDAWVFGQGSGDGTPANP
;
A
#
# COMPACT_ATOMS: atom_id res chain seq x y z
N MET A 1 21.15 -17.62 6.58
CA MET A 1 22.32 -18.51 6.76
C MET A 1 22.67 -18.67 8.26
N ARG A 2 22.21 -19.73 8.96
CA ARG A 2 22.50 -19.91 10.40
C ARG A 2 23.91 -20.49 10.69
N ALA A 3 24.93 -19.65 10.67
CA ALA A 3 26.31 -20.03 10.99
C ALA A 3 26.51 -20.25 12.51
N LYS A 4 26.77 -21.50 12.93
CA LYS A 4 27.09 -21.85 14.33
C LYS A 4 28.45 -21.26 14.76
N LEU A 5 28.44 -20.08 15.37
CA LEU A 5 29.58 -19.53 16.09
C LEU A 5 29.78 -20.20 17.45
N LEU A 6 31.04 -20.40 17.86
CA LEU A 6 31.39 -21.05 19.13
C LEU A 6 31.09 -20.15 20.32
N PRO A 7 30.68 -20.70 21.48
CA PRO A 7 30.38 -19.91 22.67
C PRO A 7 31.65 -19.36 23.32
N LEU A 8 31.77 -18.04 23.40
CA LEU A 8 32.75 -17.38 24.25
C LEU A 8 32.10 -17.07 25.61
N SER A 9 32.41 -17.86 26.62
CA SER A 9 31.78 -17.78 27.94
C SER A 9 32.19 -16.52 28.72
N VAL A 10 31.34 -15.49 28.68
CA VAL A 10 31.40 -14.34 29.59
C VAL A 10 30.51 -14.60 30.80
N ALA A 11 31.06 -14.48 32.01
CA ALA A 11 30.34 -14.75 33.24
C ALA A 11 29.40 -13.58 33.60
N MET A 12 28.13 -13.72 33.26
CA MET A 12 27.08 -12.77 33.65
C MET A 12 26.93 -12.76 35.18
N THR A 13 27.14 -11.59 35.80
CA THR A 13 26.93 -11.41 37.24
C THR A 13 25.52 -10.87 37.45
N LEU A 14 24.62 -11.66 38.04
CA LEU A 14 23.27 -11.19 38.38
C LEU A 14 23.36 -10.00 39.36
N ILE A 15 23.08 -8.80 38.86
CA ILE A 15 22.67 -7.67 39.68
C ILE A 15 21.15 -7.63 39.60
N ALA A 16 20.49 -8.14 40.65
CA ALA A 16 19.05 -7.96 40.83
C ALA A 16 18.77 -6.52 41.27
N GLY A 17 18.81 -5.59 40.32
CA GLY A 17 18.21 -4.27 40.42
C GLY A 17 16.86 -4.29 39.71
N SER A 18 15.82 -3.79 40.37
CA SER A 18 14.54 -3.55 39.72
C SER A 18 14.67 -2.37 38.76
N ALA A 19 14.95 -2.65 37.49
CA ALA A 19 14.70 -1.70 36.41
C ALA A 19 13.20 -1.53 36.28
N GLY A 20 12.67 -0.39 36.74
CA GLY A 20 11.31 0.02 36.38
C GLY A 20 11.35 0.46 34.93
N THR A 21 10.50 -0.14 34.09
CA THR A 21 10.49 0.14 32.66
C THR A 21 9.77 1.46 32.38
N ALA A 22 10.53 2.54 32.18
CA ALA A 22 10.01 3.87 31.87
C ALA A 22 9.66 3.94 30.37
N LEU A 23 8.42 3.58 30.07
CA LEU A 23 7.75 3.79 28.77
C LEU A 23 6.37 4.35 29.09
N GLY A 24 6.28 5.65 29.35
CA GLY A 24 5.12 6.25 30.03
C GLY A 24 4.48 7.38 29.23
N ASP A 25 3.60 7.04 28.29
CA ASP A 25 2.75 8.02 27.59
C ASP A 25 1.34 8.06 28.23
N ASP A 26 0.82 6.89 28.61
CA ASP A 26 -0.22 6.74 29.63
C ASP A 26 0.22 5.80 30.77
N GLY A 27 -0.23 6.06 32.01
CA GLY A 27 0.09 5.24 33.21
C GLY A 27 -0.68 3.93 33.28
N GLY A 28 -1.06 3.38 32.12
CA GLY A 28 -1.88 2.18 32.03
C GLY A 28 -3.25 2.30 32.66
N ASN A 29 -3.68 1.19 33.26
CA ASN A 29 -4.97 1.02 33.92
C ASN A 29 -4.78 0.80 35.44
N GLY A 30 -3.81 1.52 36.04
CA GLY A 30 -3.44 1.40 37.45
C GLY A 30 -2.44 0.28 37.78
N ASP A 31 -1.79 -0.28 36.75
CA ASP A 31 -0.76 -1.34 36.88
C ASP A 31 0.69 -0.81 36.82
N GLY A 32 0.90 0.51 36.61
CA GLY A 32 2.25 1.13 36.60
C GLY A 32 3.03 0.97 35.29
N GLY A 33 2.36 0.99 34.14
CA GLY A 33 2.99 0.86 32.82
C GLY A 33 1.99 0.98 31.66
N PRO A 34 2.46 1.19 30.42
CA PRO A 34 1.65 1.68 29.30
C PRO A 34 0.59 0.68 28.84
N VAL A 35 -0.47 1.15 28.17
CA VAL A 35 -1.46 0.27 27.54
C VAL A 35 -0.88 -0.37 26.27
N SER A 36 -0.07 -1.41 26.47
CA SER A 36 0.43 -2.36 25.47
C SER A 36 -0.13 -3.76 25.77
N LYS A 37 -0.79 -4.40 24.79
CA LYS A 37 -1.54 -5.66 24.96
C LYS A 37 -1.38 -6.60 23.76
N ARG A 38 -1.44 -7.91 24.01
CA ARG A 38 -1.52 -8.96 22.98
C ARG A 38 -2.96 -9.01 22.44
N MET A 39 -3.13 -8.87 21.13
CA MET A 39 -4.39 -9.11 20.42
C MET A 39 -4.60 -10.59 20.07
N SER A 40 -3.50 -11.34 19.90
CA SER A 40 -3.49 -12.78 19.64
C SER A 40 -3.78 -13.59 20.88
N ASN A 41 -2.94 -13.50 21.93
CA ASN A 41 -3.17 -14.09 23.27
C ASN A 41 -3.58 -15.59 23.30
N ILE A 42 -3.27 -16.34 22.24
CA ILE A 42 -3.59 -17.77 22.09
C ILE A 42 -2.58 -18.58 22.90
N SER A 43 -3.01 -19.03 24.08
CA SER A 43 -2.13 -19.59 25.11
C SER A 43 -1.53 -20.98 24.85
N GLN A 44 -1.84 -21.63 23.72
CA GLN A 44 -1.36 -22.97 23.37
C GLN A 44 -1.04 -23.05 21.86
N PRO A 45 0.10 -23.62 21.45
CA PRO A 45 0.43 -23.78 20.03
C PRO A 45 -0.57 -24.72 19.35
N THR A 46 -0.99 -24.38 18.14
CA THR A 46 -1.94 -25.20 17.35
C THR A 46 -1.36 -26.55 16.93
N VAL A 47 -0.03 -26.66 16.81
CA VAL A 47 0.70 -27.90 16.50
C VAL A 47 1.81 -28.13 17.53
N GLU A 48 1.83 -29.31 18.15
CA GLU A 48 2.84 -29.67 19.16
C GLU A 48 4.26 -29.63 18.57
N GLY A 49 5.14 -28.85 19.20
CA GLY A 49 6.54 -28.70 18.79
C GLY A 49 6.81 -27.52 17.85
N TYR A 50 5.78 -26.80 17.41
CA TYR A 50 5.89 -25.55 16.65
C TYR A 50 5.48 -24.35 17.51
N ILE A 51 5.91 -23.17 17.08
CA ILE A 51 5.39 -21.89 17.56
C ILE A 51 4.37 -21.43 16.53
N ASP A 52 3.23 -20.92 16.99
CA ASP A 52 2.32 -20.19 16.12
C ASP A 52 2.82 -18.76 16.01
N GLU A 53 2.97 -18.27 14.79
CA GLU A 53 3.47 -16.92 14.54
C GLU A 53 2.34 -15.99 14.09
N ALA A 54 2.37 -14.76 14.60
CA ALA A 54 1.49 -13.70 14.17
C ALA A 54 2.13 -12.93 13.01
N GLU A 55 1.39 -12.68 11.94
CA GLU A 55 1.87 -11.88 10.82
C GLU A 55 0.77 -10.90 10.34
N HIS A 56 1.20 -9.81 9.69
CA HIS A 56 0.32 -8.82 9.07
C HIS A 56 -0.76 -8.26 10.03
N ALA A 57 -0.32 -7.78 11.19
CA ALA A 57 -1.18 -7.16 12.19
C ALA A 57 -1.63 -5.75 11.77
N PHE A 58 -2.94 -5.54 11.63
CA PHE A 58 -3.54 -4.24 11.26
C PHE A 58 -4.59 -3.78 12.26
N ILE A 59 -4.74 -2.45 12.43
CA ILE A 59 -5.74 -1.84 13.34
C ILE A 59 -6.54 -0.72 12.66
N ALA A 60 -7.83 -0.61 13.01
CA ALA A 60 -8.67 0.53 12.68
C ALA A 60 -9.66 0.88 13.81
N GLN A 61 -10.02 2.16 13.92
CA GLN A 61 -10.96 2.68 14.90
C GLN A 61 -12.33 3.00 14.28
N MET A 62 -13.41 2.56 14.91
CA MET A 62 -14.78 2.99 14.56
C MET A 62 -15.05 4.42 15.03
N LYS A 63 -15.76 5.19 14.20
CA LYS A 63 -15.98 6.63 14.40
C LYS A 63 -17.22 6.96 15.27
N PHE A 64 -17.55 6.16 16.27
CA PHE A 64 -18.66 6.41 17.20
C PHE A 64 -18.40 5.77 18.57
N TYR A 65 -19.12 6.21 19.60
CA TYR A 65 -18.93 5.74 20.98
C TYR A 65 -19.90 4.61 21.36
N VAL A 66 -19.36 3.58 21.99
CA VAL A 66 -20.10 2.52 22.69
C VAL A 66 -19.87 2.65 24.20
N THR A 67 -20.70 2.00 25.02
CA THR A 67 -20.40 1.83 26.45
C THR A 67 -19.15 0.99 26.61
N ALA A 68 -18.23 1.44 27.47
CA ALA A 68 -16.96 0.75 27.65
C ALA A 68 -17.18 -0.59 28.38
N GLN A 69 -16.71 -1.69 27.76
CA GLN A 69 -16.79 -3.04 28.31
C GLN A 69 -15.58 -3.86 27.92
N LYS A 70 -15.19 -4.80 28.79
CA LYS A 70 -14.09 -5.72 28.54
C LYS A 70 -14.48 -6.81 27.55
N SER A 71 -13.50 -7.58 27.09
CA SER A 71 -13.70 -8.71 26.17
C SER A 71 -14.56 -9.85 26.75
N ASP A 72 -14.70 -9.94 28.07
CA ASP A 72 -15.61 -10.86 28.78
C ASP A 72 -17.04 -10.29 28.98
N GLY A 73 -17.32 -9.09 28.46
CA GLY A 73 -18.59 -8.40 28.59
C GLY A 73 -18.79 -7.62 29.90
N SER A 74 -17.86 -7.69 30.85
CA SER A 74 -17.95 -6.93 32.11
C SER A 74 -17.72 -5.43 31.90
N GLU A 75 -18.35 -4.61 32.75
CA GLU A 75 -18.27 -3.14 32.68
C GLU A 75 -16.82 -2.64 32.80
N ALA A 76 -16.36 -1.85 31.83
CA ALA A 76 -15.01 -1.28 31.81
C ALA A 76 -15.06 0.21 32.17
N LEU A 77 -15.30 0.50 33.46
CA LEU A 77 -15.03 1.82 34.01
C LEU A 77 -13.51 1.99 34.15
N GLY A 78 -12.89 2.62 33.16
CA GLY A 78 -11.46 2.92 33.16
C GLY A 78 -11.20 4.28 33.79
N ASP A 79 -10.48 4.31 34.91
CA ASP A 79 -9.69 5.48 35.27
C ASP A 79 -8.48 5.53 34.33
N TYR A 80 -8.25 6.68 33.71
CA TYR A 80 -7.13 6.93 32.80
C TYR A 80 -6.05 7.64 33.60
N PHE A 81 -4.85 7.06 33.60
CA PHE A 81 -3.71 7.56 34.35
C PHE A 81 -2.72 8.25 33.41
N ASN A 82 -2.08 9.32 33.87
CA ASN A 82 -0.85 9.81 33.23
C ASN A 82 0.33 8.92 33.61
N ALA A 83 1.48 9.10 32.97
CA ALA A 83 2.67 8.27 33.22
C ALA A 83 3.09 8.20 34.70
N ASP A 84 2.88 9.26 35.47
CA ASP A 84 3.18 9.32 36.92
C ASP A 84 2.18 8.53 37.81
N ASP A 85 1.39 7.60 37.24
CA ASP A 85 0.29 6.88 37.89
C ASP A 85 -0.79 7.78 38.54
N ALA A 86 -0.92 9.04 38.11
CA ALA A 86 -1.94 9.95 38.61
C ALA A 86 -3.23 9.86 37.76
N PRO A 87 -4.41 9.65 38.37
CA PRO A 87 -5.67 9.59 37.62
C PRO A 87 -6.04 10.96 37.04
N VAL A 88 -6.14 11.03 35.72
CA VAL A 88 -6.46 12.24 34.95
C VAL A 88 -7.96 12.38 34.71
N THR A 89 -8.61 11.29 34.28
CA THR A 89 -10.04 11.27 33.97
C THR A 89 -10.63 9.87 34.09
N THR A 90 -11.94 9.75 34.29
CA THR A 90 -12.65 8.45 34.26
C THR A 90 -13.54 8.41 33.03
N ARG A 91 -13.46 7.35 32.22
CA ARG A 91 -14.31 7.17 31.04
C ARG A 91 -15.25 5.98 31.21
N THR A 92 -16.43 6.11 30.60
CA THR A 92 -17.51 5.11 30.59
C THR A 92 -17.92 4.71 29.19
N LEU A 93 -17.32 5.36 28.19
CA LEU A 93 -17.53 5.15 26.77
C LEU A 93 -16.16 4.98 26.10
N ALA A 94 -16.10 4.14 25.08
CA ALA A 94 -14.91 3.94 24.26
C ALA A 94 -15.29 3.97 22.77
N LYS A 95 -14.29 4.13 21.90
CA LYS A 95 -14.45 3.86 20.48
C LYS A 95 -14.03 2.43 20.19
N PRO A 96 -14.85 1.64 19.48
CA PRO A 96 -14.47 0.28 19.10
C PRO A 96 -13.18 0.28 18.28
N LEU A 97 -12.19 -0.49 18.72
CA LEU A 97 -11.00 -0.82 17.94
C LEU A 97 -11.17 -2.20 17.33
N VAL A 98 -10.76 -2.36 16.08
CA VAL A 98 -10.75 -3.64 15.39
C VAL A 98 -9.33 -3.91 14.92
N GLY A 99 -8.77 -5.03 15.38
CA GLY A 99 -7.53 -5.60 14.90
C GLY A 99 -7.80 -6.77 13.96
N VAL A 100 -6.92 -7.01 12.99
CA VAL A 100 -6.85 -8.27 12.22
C VAL A 100 -5.39 -8.70 12.11
N TYR A 101 -5.17 -10.00 12.03
CA TYR A 101 -3.85 -10.61 11.86
C TYR A 101 -4.03 -12.03 11.29
N MET A 102 -2.99 -12.61 10.70
CA MET A 102 -2.94 -14.05 10.49
C MET A 102 -2.14 -14.72 11.61
N TYR A 103 -2.52 -15.94 11.98
CA TYR A 103 -1.90 -16.65 13.11
C TYR A 103 -1.81 -18.15 12.82
N GLY A 104 -0.65 -18.74 13.09
CA GLY A 104 -0.43 -20.18 13.00
C GLY A 104 1.02 -20.55 12.69
N PRO A 105 1.36 -21.84 12.68
CA PRO A 105 2.72 -22.30 12.48
C PRO A 105 3.03 -22.40 10.99
N PHE A 106 4.28 -22.18 10.62
CA PHE A 106 4.78 -22.42 9.26
C PHE A 106 6.22 -22.94 9.27
N GLU A 107 6.67 -23.46 8.13
CA GLU A 107 8.08 -23.76 7.86
C GLU A 107 8.57 -22.88 6.73
N GLU A 108 9.58 -22.04 7.01
CA GLU A 108 10.32 -21.24 6.03
C GLU A 108 11.09 -22.15 5.06
N VAL A 109 11.25 -21.70 3.80
CA VAL A 109 12.14 -22.35 2.83
C VAL A 109 13.42 -21.52 2.75
N GLU A 110 14.53 -22.02 3.32
CA GLU A 110 15.77 -21.24 3.49
C GLU A 110 16.29 -20.68 2.15
N GLY A 111 16.53 -19.36 2.12
CA GLY A 111 17.15 -18.69 0.99
C GLY A 111 16.20 -18.21 -0.11
N VAL A 112 14.89 -18.34 0.05
CA VAL A 112 13.88 -17.79 -0.86
C VAL A 112 12.84 -16.98 -0.11
N GLY A 113 12.37 -15.87 -0.69
CA GLY A 113 11.36 -15.01 -0.08
C GLY A 113 9.93 -15.58 -0.08
N PHE A 114 9.77 -16.90 -0.15
CA PHE A 114 8.46 -17.57 -0.09
C PHE A 114 7.91 -17.49 1.33
N VAL A 115 6.60 -17.30 1.47
CA VAL A 115 5.91 -17.11 2.78
C VAL A 115 5.88 -18.36 3.68
N GLY A 116 6.68 -19.37 3.38
CA GLY A 116 6.70 -20.67 4.05
C GLY A 116 5.47 -21.54 3.80
N HIS A 117 5.59 -22.82 4.14
CA HIS A 117 4.48 -23.77 4.13
C HIS A 117 3.78 -23.73 5.49
N GLY A 118 2.60 -23.10 5.56
CA GLY A 118 1.90 -22.84 6.82
C GLY A 118 0.62 -23.63 7.06
N LYS A 119 0.12 -23.49 8.29
CA LYS A 119 -1.24 -23.79 8.74
C LYS A 119 -1.83 -22.54 9.39
N ARG A 120 -1.77 -21.40 8.70
CA ARG A 120 -2.22 -20.11 9.23
C ARG A 120 -3.71 -19.88 8.98
N ASP A 121 -4.38 -19.31 9.97
CA ASP A 121 -5.77 -18.84 9.87
C ASP A 121 -5.85 -17.31 9.98
N ALA A 122 -6.96 -16.76 9.46
CA ALA A 122 -7.31 -15.35 9.49
C ALA A 122 -8.09 -15.03 10.78
N TYR A 123 -7.59 -14.10 11.58
CA TYR A 123 -8.21 -13.68 12.84
C TYR A 123 -8.63 -12.21 12.80
N ALA A 124 -9.67 -11.90 13.57
CA ALA A 124 -9.99 -10.54 13.98
C ALA A 124 -10.16 -10.45 15.49
N ALA A 125 -9.71 -9.34 16.08
CA ALA A 125 -9.87 -9.02 17.48
C ALA A 125 -10.61 -7.69 17.63
N VAL A 126 -11.50 -7.59 18.61
CA VAL A 126 -12.25 -6.35 18.89
C VAL A 126 -12.04 -5.92 20.33
N SER A 127 -11.68 -4.65 20.55
CA SER A 127 -11.67 -4.01 21.86
C SER A 127 -12.81 -2.99 21.94
N LEU A 128 -13.53 -3.02 23.07
CA LEU A 128 -14.60 -2.09 23.43
C LEU A 128 -14.28 -1.31 24.72
N ASP A 129 -13.03 -1.37 25.17
CA ASP A 129 -12.47 -0.70 26.36
C ASP A 129 -11.16 0.04 26.03
N ASP A 130 -11.08 0.58 24.81
CA ASP A 130 -9.99 1.46 24.35
C ASP A 130 -8.60 0.79 24.28
N GLY A 131 -8.58 -0.50 23.92
CA GLY A 131 -7.38 -1.30 23.70
C GLY A 131 -6.89 -2.09 24.91
N VAL A 132 -7.57 -1.99 26.07
CA VAL A 132 -7.16 -2.64 27.32
C VAL A 132 -7.41 -4.15 27.30
N THR A 133 -8.51 -4.61 26.70
CA THR A 133 -8.81 -6.03 26.46
C THR A 133 -9.35 -6.27 25.05
N TRP A 134 -9.12 -7.48 24.53
CA TRP A 134 -9.44 -7.85 23.15
C TRP A 134 -10.25 -9.15 23.11
N LYS A 135 -11.28 -9.20 22.24
CA LYS A 135 -12.13 -10.38 21.99
C LYS A 135 -11.82 -10.92 20.59
N GLU A 136 -11.05 -11.99 20.52
CA GLU A 136 -10.62 -12.63 19.27
C GLU A 136 -11.73 -13.46 18.59
N THR A 137 -11.60 -13.69 17.29
CA THR A 137 -12.44 -14.60 16.51
C THR A 137 -11.68 -15.09 15.28
N ASN A 138 -11.55 -16.41 15.14
CA ASN A 138 -11.11 -17.04 13.90
C ASN A 138 -12.21 -16.87 12.82
N LEU A 139 -11.83 -16.29 11.69
CA LEU A 139 -12.70 -15.94 10.56
C LEU A 139 -12.71 -17.03 9.48
N SER A 140 -11.56 -17.65 9.21
CA SER A 140 -11.37 -18.60 8.12
C SER A 140 -11.71 -20.04 8.51
N GLU A 141 -11.37 -20.47 9.73
CA GLU A 141 -11.56 -21.84 10.23
C GLU A 141 -11.00 -22.89 9.25
N SER A 142 -9.79 -22.64 8.72
CA SER A 142 -9.25 -23.27 7.49
C SER A 142 -7.90 -23.98 7.65
N ALA A 143 -7.12 -23.66 8.69
CA ALA A 143 -5.77 -24.21 8.93
C ALA A 143 -5.69 -25.74 9.01
N THR A 144 -6.79 -26.40 9.37
CA THR A 144 -6.91 -27.87 9.46
C THR A 144 -7.66 -28.50 8.28
N GLU A 145 -8.23 -27.67 7.40
CA GLU A 145 -9.01 -28.12 6.24
C GLU A 145 -8.10 -28.31 5.02
N THR A 146 -8.56 -29.06 4.02
CA THR A 146 -7.87 -29.18 2.74
C THR A 146 -8.86 -29.12 1.59
N SER A 147 -8.40 -28.65 0.44
CA SER A 147 -9.14 -28.77 -0.83
C SER A 147 -8.64 -29.93 -1.69
N CYS A 148 -7.52 -30.53 -1.30
CA CYS A 148 -6.98 -31.74 -1.91
C CYS A 148 -7.64 -32.99 -1.30
N ASP A 149 -8.87 -33.24 -1.72
CA ASP A 149 -9.53 -34.54 -1.56
C ASP A 149 -9.25 -35.46 -2.76
N SER A 150 -9.78 -36.69 -2.74
CA SER A 150 -9.59 -37.67 -3.82
C SER A 150 -10.22 -37.29 -5.18
N ALA A 151 -10.82 -36.10 -5.32
CA ALA A 151 -11.48 -35.62 -6.53
C ALA A 151 -10.89 -34.32 -7.11
N ASN A 152 -10.29 -33.45 -6.29
CA ASN A 152 -9.94 -32.08 -6.69
C ASN A 152 -8.44 -31.84 -6.92
N CYS A 153 -7.58 -32.15 -5.95
CA CYS A 153 -6.11 -32.10 -6.07
C CYS A 153 -5.47 -33.14 -5.14
N ASN A 154 -4.24 -33.57 -5.42
CA ASN A 154 -3.57 -34.61 -4.63
C ASN A 154 -2.13 -34.21 -4.26
N ILE A 155 -1.99 -32.97 -3.78
CA ILE A 155 -0.71 -32.37 -3.39
C ILE A 155 -0.38 -32.81 -1.97
N THR A 156 0.74 -33.51 -1.81
CA THR A 156 1.25 -34.00 -0.52
C THR A 156 2.74 -33.70 -0.43
N ARG A 157 3.17 -33.11 0.68
CA ARG A 157 4.55 -32.62 0.89
C ARG A 157 5.22 -33.36 2.02
N THR A 158 5.61 -34.61 1.74
CA THR A 158 6.27 -35.51 2.71
C THR A 158 7.68 -35.05 3.12
N ASP A 159 8.21 -34.06 2.43
CA ASP A 159 9.46 -33.36 2.64
C ASP A 159 9.36 -32.18 3.64
N VAL A 160 8.15 -31.72 3.97
CA VAL A 160 7.87 -30.59 4.88
C VAL A 160 7.25 -31.12 6.18
N PRO A 161 8.03 -31.33 7.26
CA PRO A 161 7.56 -31.99 8.49
C PRO A 161 6.21 -31.50 9.04
N LEU A 162 5.93 -30.20 9.02
CA LEU A 162 4.66 -29.62 9.50
C LEU A 162 3.40 -30.18 8.80
N ILE A 163 3.53 -30.60 7.54
CA ILE A 163 2.41 -31.05 6.69
C ILE A 163 2.60 -32.46 6.11
N ALA A 164 3.70 -33.15 6.46
CA ALA A 164 4.11 -34.41 5.85
C ALA A 164 3.12 -35.58 5.96
N GLU A 165 2.23 -35.57 6.96
CA GLU A 165 1.21 -36.60 7.17
C GLU A 165 -0.19 -36.23 6.63
N THR A 166 -0.34 -35.06 5.97
CA THR A 166 -1.61 -34.53 5.49
C THR A 166 -1.54 -34.14 3.99
N ALA A 167 -2.70 -34.04 3.34
CA ALA A 167 -2.79 -33.27 2.09
C ALA A 167 -2.54 -31.78 2.38
N TYR A 168 -2.15 -30.99 1.37
CA TYR A 168 -1.81 -29.58 1.56
C TYR A 168 -2.96 -28.82 2.27
N PRO A 169 -2.72 -28.20 3.44
CA PRO A 169 -3.77 -27.60 4.26
C PRO A 169 -4.22 -26.22 3.73
N GLY A 170 -5.27 -25.66 4.32
CA GLY A 170 -5.53 -24.23 4.25
C GLY A 170 -4.38 -23.46 4.89
N ASP A 171 -3.91 -22.43 4.18
CA ASP A 171 -2.87 -21.53 4.64
C ASP A 171 -3.22 -20.12 4.18
N VAL A 172 -3.36 -19.20 5.13
CA VAL A 172 -3.63 -17.77 4.89
C VAL A 172 -2.31 -17.05 4.68
N LEU A 173 -2.21 -16.27 3.59
CA LEU A 173 -0.93 -15.70 3.13
C LEU A 173 -0.83 -14.17 3.29
N ASN A 174 -1.95 -13.49 3.55
CA ASN A 174 -2.00 -12.05 3.84
C ASN A 174 -3.36 -11.63 4.40
N MET A 175 -3.49 -10.42 4.95
CA MET A 175 -4.72 -9.90 5.56
C MET A 175 -4.98 -8.45 5.14
N PHE A 176 -6.23 -8.11 4.84
CA PHE A 176 -6.66 -6.73 4.56
C PHE A 176 -8.00 -6.47 5.21
N HIS A 177 -8.22 -5.27 5.77
CA HIS A 177 -9.50 -4.91 6.36
C HIS A 177 -9.85 -3.43 6.21
N THR A 178 -11.13 -3.11 6.38
CA THR A 178 -11.65 -1.74 6.27
C THR A 178 -12.97 -1.60 7.05
N ILE A 179 -13.32 -0.37 7.44
CA ILE A 179 -14.48 -0.06 8.29
C ILE A 179 -15.36 1.02 7.64
N ALA A 180 -16.67 0.83 7.68
CA ALA A 180 -17.67 1.87 7.35
C ALA A 180 -18.83 1.84 8.36
N GLY A 181 -19.05 2.95 9.06
CA GLY A 181 -20.03 3.00 10.15
C GLY A 181 -19.73 1.95 11.23
N ASN A 182 -20.72 1.11 11.54
CA ASN A 182 -20.59 -0.06 12.44
C ASN A 182 -20.24 -1.37 11.71
N LYS A 183 -19.86 -1.31 10.43
CA LYS A 183 -19.58 -2.48 9.57
C LYS A 183 -18.08 -2.63 9.32
N VAL A 184 -17.62 -3.87 9.28
CA VAL A 184 -16.21 -4.25 9.02
C VAL A 184 -16.17 -5.26 7.89
N LEU A 185 -15.27 -5.05 6.93
CA LEU A 185 -14.94 -6.04 5.90
C LEU A 185 -13.49 -6.48 6.09
N VAL A 186 -13.26 -7.79 6.06
CA VAL A 186 -11.93 -8.43 6.08
C VAL A 186 -11.80 -9.28 4.83
N ALA A 187 -10.64 -9.29 4.18
CA ALA A 187 -10.34 -10.06 2.98
C ALA A 187 -8.93 -10.67 3.05
N TRP A 188 -8.77 -11.90 2.54
CA TRP A 188 -7.49 -12.62 2.57
C TRP A 188 -7.35 -13.63 1.40
N PRO A 189 -6.12 -13.95 0.97
CA PRO A 189 -5.85 -15.11 0.13
C PRO A 189 -5.67 -16.35 1.01
N SER A 190 -6.26 -17.48 0.63
CA SER A 190 -6.03 -18.76 1.28
C SER A 190 -5.85 -19.89 0.28
N ARG A 191 -4.90 -20.80 0.55
CA ARG A 191 -4.68 -22.05 -0.20
C ARG A 191 -5.87 -23.04 -0.10
N TYR A 192 -6.91 -22.73 0.68
CA TYR A 192 -8.17 -23.48 0.77
C TYR A 192 -9.26 -22.92 -0.16
N CYS A 193 -9.84 -23.80 -1.00
CA CYS A 193 -10.75 -23.50 -2.11
C CYS A 193 -11.95 -24.49 -2.20
N ALA A 194 -12.38 -25.13 -1.10
CA ALA A 194 -13.47 -26.13 -1.16
C ALA A 194 -14.88 -25.59 -0.83
N SER A 195 -15.02 -24.54 -0.01
CA SER A 195 -16.34 -24.11 0.51
C SER A 195 -16.69 -22.64 0.20
N GLY A 196 -17.35 -21.92 1.13
CA GLY A 196 -17.64 -20.47 1.02
C GLY A 196 -18.85 -20.05 0.17
N GLN A 197 -19.60 -20.99 -0.42
CA GLN A 197 -20.79 -20.75 -1.27
C GLN A 197 -20.65 -19.60 -2.32
N PRO A 198 -19.60 -19.62 -3.17
CA PRO A 198 -19.24 -18.50 -4.06
C PRO A 198 -20.26 -18.24 -5.17
N SER A 199 -20.35 -16.99 -5.64
CA SER A 199 -21.32 -16.55 -6.65
C SER A 199 -21.24 -17.35 -7.96
N TYR A 200 -20.03 -17.61 -8.48
CA TYR A 200 -19.83 -18.40 -9.72
C TYR A 200 -20.39 -19.82 -9.63
N SER A 201 -20.50 -20.42 -8.44
CA SER A 201 -21.10 -21.75 -8.27
C SER A 201 -22.61 -21.78 -8.53
N LEU A 202 -23.25 -20.60 -8.52
CA LEU A 202 -24.67 -20.42 -8.84
C LEU A 202 -24.92 -20.31 -10.36
N ASP A 203 -23.91 -19.87 -11.13
CA ASP A 203 -23.93 -19.75 -12.59
C ASP A 203 -23.19 -20.92 -13.27
N ASN A 204 -23.47 -22.14 -12.80
CA ASN A 204 -22.88 -23.36 -13.32
C ASN A 204 -23.92 -24.13 -14.17
N PRO A 205 -23.60 -24.59 -15.39
CA PRO A 205 -24.43 -25.53 -16.15
C PRO A 205 -24.80 -26.81 -15.38
N GLU A 206 -23.99 -27.22 -14.40
CA GLU A 206 -24.21 -28.36 -13.50
C GLU A 206 -24.75 -27.95 -12.11
N ALA A 207 -25.26 -26.72 -11.94
CA ALA A 207 -25.81 -26.24 -10.68
C ALA A 207 -26.96 -27.12 -10.14
N THR A 208 -26.95 -27.38 -8.83
CA THR A 208 -28.01 -28.13 -8.17
C THR A 208 -29.35 -27.36 -8.18
N PRO A 209 -30.50 -28.04 -8.02
CA PRO A 209 -31.80 -27.37 -7.92
C PRO A 209 -31.84 -26.27 -6.84
N GLU A 210 -31.11 -26.46 -5.74
CA GLU A 210 -30.97 -25.50 -4.64
C GLU A 210 -30.16 -24.28 -5.07
N GLN A 211 -29.04 -24.46 -5.78
CA GLN A 211 -28.23 -23.36 -6.33
C GLN A 211 -29.02 -22.54 -7.36
N ILE A 212 -29.77 -23.19 -8.27
CA ILE A 212 -30.65 -22.53 -9.24
C ILE A 212 -31.73 -21.71 -8.51
N THR A 213 -32.37 -22.31 -7.50
CA THR A 213 -33.42 -21.63 -6.70
C THR A 213 -32.83 -20.43 -5.95
N ARG A 214 -31.64 -20.57 -5.37
CA ARG A 214 -30.93 -19.48 -4.67
C ARG A 214 -30.55 -18.34 -5.61
N ARG A 215 -30.02 -18.64 -6.81
CA ARG A 215 -29.71 -17.62 -7.82
C ARG A 215 -30.95 -16.82 -8.20
N ALA A 216 -32.07 -17.49 -8.44
CA ALA A 216 -33.35 -16.84 -8.75
C ALA A 216 -33.84 -15.95 -7.60
N GLY A 217 -33.68 -16.40 -6.34
CA GLY A 217 -33.97 -15.60 -5.15
C GLY A 217 -33.12 -14.32 -5.06
N ILE A 218 -31.81 -14.43 -5.29
CA ILE A 218 -30.88 -13.29 -5.29
C ILE A 218 -31.20 -12.32 -6.44
N ALA A 219 -31.39 -12.83 -7.67
CA ALA A 219 -31.75 -12.01 -8.83
C ALA A 219 -33.06 -11.24 -8.59
N SER A 220 -34.10 -11.91 -8.08
CA SER A 220 -35.38 -11.28 -7.73
C SER A 220 -35.26 -10.24 -6.60
N TYR A 221 -34.30 -10.39 -5.68
CA TYR A 221 -34.06 -9.43 -4.60
C TYR A 221 -33.28 -8.20 -5.07
N LEU A 222 -32.32 -8.39 -5.98
CA LEU A 222 -31.55 -7.30 -6.60
C LEU A 222 -32.34 -6.57 -7.71
N GLY A 223 -33.37 -7.20 -8.28
CA GLY A 223 -34.16 -6.67 -9.39
C GLY A 223 -33.56 -6.96 -10.77
N ILE A 224 -32.75 -8.00 -10.89
CA ILE A 224 -32.07 -8.44 -12.12
C ILE A 224 -32.98 -9.41 -12.88
N ASP A 225 -33.19 -9.17 -14.18
CA ASP A 225 -34.00 -10.03 -15.06
C ASP A 225 -33.12 -10.87 -15.98
N LEU A 226 -32.65 -12.01 -15.45
CA LEU A 226 -31.80 -12.98 -16.18
C LEU A 226 -32.47 -13.61 -17.43
N ALA A 227 -33.72 -13.25 -17.75
CA ALA A 227 -34.42 -13.69 -18.97
C ALA A 227 -34.30 -12.70 -20.14
N THR A 228 -33.62 -11.57 -19.97
CA THR A 228 -33.30 -10.62 -21.06
C THR A 228 -31.95 -9.98 -20.80
N ALA A 229 -30.97 -10.30 -21.63
CA ALA A 229 -29.58 -9.89 -21.44
C ALA A 229 -29.43 -8.38 -21.17
N SER A 230 -28.76 -8.06 -20.07
CA SER A 230 -28.55 -6.70 -19.59
C SER A 230 -27.21 -6.55 -18.87
N PRO A 231 -26.63 -5.34 -18.79
CA PRO A 231 -25.40 -5.12 -18.02
C PRO A 231 -25.51 -5.48 -16.54
N ASP A 232 -26.69 -5.34 -15.93
CA ASP A 232 -26.89 -5.64 -14.50
C ASP A 232 -26.75 -7.15 -14.22
N ASP A 233 -26.92 -8.02 -15.23
CA ASP A 233 -26.78 -9.47 -15.10
C ASP A 233 -25.34 -9.89 -14.77
N LEU A 234 -24.34 -9.09 -15.18
CA LEU A 234 -22.92 -9.33 -14.89
C LEU A 234 -22.61 -9.35 -13.38
N TYR A 235 -23.53 -8.91 -12.52
CA TYR A 235 -23.45 -9.13 -11.06
C TYR A 235 -23.51 -10.62 -10.68
N LEU A 236 -24.23 -11.43 -11.47
CA LEU A 236 -24.55 -12.85 -11.23
C LEU A 236 -24.14 -13.78 -12.38
N ILE A 237 -23.41 -13.31 -13.39
CA ILE A 237 -22.95 -14.10 -14.54
C ILE A 237 -21.43 -14.22 -14.53
N ASP A 238 -20.90 -15.45 -14.62
CA ASP A 238 -19.46 -15.71 -14.72
C ASP A 238 -18.95 -15.50 -16.16
N MET A 239 -18.99 -14.25 -16.60
CA MET A 239 -18.58 -13.85 -17.95
C MET A 239 -17.07 -14.01 -18.17
N PHE A 240 -16.26 -13.90 -17.10
CA PHE A 240 -14.81 -13.92 -17.16
C PHE A 240 -14.18 -15.31 -16.93
N GLY A 241 -14.96 -16.28 -16.45
CA GLY A 241 -14.51 -17.67 -16.24
C GLY A 241 -13.75 -17.85 -14.93
N VAL A 242 -14.28 -17.25 -13.86
CA VAL A 242 -13.84 -17.36 -12.46
C VAL A 242 -14.05 -18.77 -11.93
N GLY A 243 -15.08 -19.49 -12.38
CA GLY A 243 -15.42 -20.83 -11.95
C GLY A 243 -14.57 -21.94 -12.58
N GLY A 244 -14.20 -22.93 -11.77
CA GLY A 244 -13.51 -24.13 -12.18
C GLY A 244 -12.89 -24.87 -10.99
N SER A 245 -11.98 -25.80 -11.27
CA SER A 245 -11.19 -26.52 -10.27
C SER A 245 -9.96 -25.71 -9.85
N GLN A 246 -9.52 -25.89 -8.61
CA GLN A 246 -8.28 -25.30 -8.10
C GLN A 246 -7.06 -25.87 -8.86
N GLY A 247 -6.17 -24.99 -9.32
CA GLY A 247 -4.89 -25.35 -9.94
C GLY A 247 -3.75 -25.50 -8.92
N SER A 248 -2.56 -25.80 -9.44
CA SER A 248 -1.30 -25.82 -8.69
C SER A 248 -0.15 -25.38 -9.59
N VAL A 249 0.96 -24.98 -8.97
CA VAL A 249 2.24 -24.68 -9.60
C VAL A 249 3.30 -25.54 -8.91
N ASN A 250 4.22 -26.10 -9.71
CA ASN A 250 5.28 -26.97 -9.23
C ASN A 250 6.64 -26.33 -9.49
N TYR A 251 7.09 -25.48 -8.56
CA TYR A 251 8.37 -24.77 -8.70
C TYR A 251 9.57 -25.72 -8.88
N ALA A 252 9.50 -26.96 -8.40
CA ALA A 252 10.55 -27.96 -8.60
C ALA A 252 10.71 -28.45 -10.06
N GLU A 253 9.70 -28.23 -10.91
CA GLU A 253 9.72 -28.59 -12.33
C GLU A 253 9.64 -27.36 -13.25
N GLU A 254 9.07 -26.25 -12.78
CA GLU A 254 8.67 -25.10 -13.60
C GLU A 254 9.49 -23.82 -13.34
N ASP A 255 10.23 -23.70 -12.23
CA ASP A 255 11.04 -22.50 -11.94
C ASP A 255 12.50 -22.66 -12.44
N ASP A 256 12.92 -21.75 -13.32
CA ASP A 256 14.29 -21.67 -13.86
C ASP A 256 15.35 -21.29 -12.80
N TYR A 257 14.94 -20.72 -11.66
CA TYR A 257 15.83 -20.34 -10.56
C TYR A 257 15.92 -21.46 -9.52
N GLU A 258 17.02 -22.21 -9.54
CA GLU A 258 17.22 -23.42 -8.73
C GLU A 258 16.87 -23.28 -7.22
N PRO A 259 17.16 -22.17 -6.52
CA PRO A 259 16.71 -22.01 -5.14
C PRO A 259 15.18 -22.05 -4.93
N ASN A 260 14.37 -21.53 -5.88
CA ASN A 260 12.91 -21.59 -5.79
C ASN A 260 12.37 -23.03 -5.94
N GLN A 261 13.15 -23.95 -6.53
CA GLN A 261 12.75 -25.35 -6.72
C GLN A 261 12.51 -26.07 -5.38
N ALA A 262 13.14 -25.60 -4.29
CA ALA A 262 12.90 -26.09 -2.93
C ALA A 262 11.47 -25.85 -2.41
N VAL A 263 10.72 -24.90 -3.01
CA VAL A 263 9.31 -24.63 -2.66
C VAL A 263 8.38 -25.75 -3.13
N GLY A 264 8.77 -26.58 -4.10
CA GLY A 264 8.00 -27.74 -4.56
C GLY A 264 6.62 -27.40 -5.15
N GLU A 265 5.67 -28.34 -5.07
CA GLU A 265 4.29 -28.09 -5.53
C GLU A 265 3.44 -27.43 -4.43
N VAL A 266 2.66 -26.41 -4.83
CA VAL A 266 1.64 -25.75 -3.99
C VAL A 266 0.34 -25.52 -4.77
N PRO A 267 -0.85 -25.62 -4.14
CA PRO A 267 -2.12 -25.31 -4.79
C PRO A 267 -2.31 -23.79 -4.95
N TYR A 268 -3.05 -23.31 -5.93
CA TYR A 268 -3.37 -21.88 -6.09
C TYR A 268 -4.24 -21.34 -4.93
N ALA A 269 -4.06 -20.08 -4.53
CA ALA A 269 -4.84 -19.42 -3.50
C ALA A 269 -6.17 -18.85 -4.03
N CYS A 270 -7.22 -18.97 -3.23
CA CYS A 270 -8.53 -18.35 -3.43
C CYS A 270 -8.67 -17.05 -2.62
N LEU A 271 -9.48 -16.12 -3.14
CA LEU A 271 -9.90 -14.93 -2.43
C LEU A 271 -11.10 -15.23 -1.51
N TRP A 272 -10.96 -14.87 -0.25
CA TRP A 272 -11.98 -14.97 0.79
C TRP A 272 -12.29 -13.62 1.42
N THR A 273 -13.50 -13.49 1.95
CA THR A 273 -13.94 -12.31 2.72
C THR A 273 -14.79 -12.70 3.93
N ALA A 274 -14.76 -11.88 4.98
CA ALA A 274 -15.71 -11.95 6.08
C ALA A 274 -16.30 -10.56 6.38
N ARG A 275 -17.58 -10.56 6.79
CA ARG A 275 -18.33 -9.35 7.14
C ARG A 275 -18.59 -9.34 8.65
N GLY A 276 -18.35 -8.21 9.29
CA GLY A 276 -18.65 -7.95 10.70
C GLY A 276 -19.64 -6.80 10.85
N VAL A 277 -20.55 -6.89 11.81
CA VAL A 277 -21.45 -5.79 12.20
C VAL A 277 -21.41 -5.66 13.73
N LEU A 278 -21.12 -4.46 14.23
CA LEU A 278 -21.21 -4.15 15.65
C LEU A 278 -22.67 -3.81 16.01
N ASN A 279 -23.25 -4.60 16.91
CA ASN A 279 -24.62 -4.48 17.38
C ASN A 279 -24.69 -3.84 18.78
N GLN A 280 -25.83 -3.20 19.06
CA GLN A 280 -26.18 -2.73 20.39
C GLN A 280 -27.02 -3.78 21.13
N GLY A 281 -26.76 -3.95 22.43
CA GLY A 281 -27.41 -4.92 23.30
C GLY A 281 -26.52 -6.10 23.67
N ASP A 282 -27.14 -7.08 24.32
CA ASP A 282 -26.51 -8.30 24.83
C ASP A 282 -26.28 -9.32 23.69
N ASP A 283 -25.14 -10.03 23.66
CA ASP A 283 -24.94 -11.11 22.69
C ASP A 283 -25.73 -12.34 23.16
N PRO A 284 -26.74 -12.83 22.43
CA PRO A 284 -27.50 -14.01 22.84
C PRO A 284 -26.67 -15.29 23.03
N ARG A 285 -25.41 -15.30 22.58
CA ARG A 285 -24.46 -16.40 22.80
C ARG A 285 -23.76 -16.34 24.16
N THR A 286 -23.64 -15.17 24.78
CA THR A 286 -23.03 -15.01 26.11
C THR A 286 -24.08 -15.20 27.19
N THR A 287 -23.77 -16.01 28.21
CA THR A 287 -24.71 -16.32 29.30
C THR A 287 -24.15 -16.00 30.69
N GLU A 288 -22.90 -15.52 30.76
CA GLU A 288 -22.17 -15.28 32.00
C GLU A 288 -22.18 -13.80 32.41
N GLN A 289 -22.21 -12.89 31.43
CA GLN A 289 -22.35 -11.44 31.59
C GLN A 289 -23.34 -10.91 30.54
N THR A 290 -23.96 -9.77 30.83
CA THR A 290 -24.80 -9.04 29.85
C THR A 290 -23.95 -7.98 29.16
N GLU A 291 -23.74 -8.14 27.86
CA GLU A 291 -23.00 -7.18 27.05
C GLU A 291 -23.86 -5.94 26.73
N SER A 292 -23.22 -4.78 26.57
CA SER A 292 -23.88 -3.55 26.10
C SER A 292 -23.88 -3.44 24.57
N SER A 293 -22.88 -4.07 23.96
CA SER A 293 -22.53 -4.02 22.53
C SER A 293 -21.75 -5.31 22.19
N TYR A 294 -21.87 -5.83 20.96
CA TYR A 294 -21.07 -6.99 20.53
C TYR A 294 -20.83 -7.02 19.02
N MET A 295 -19.74 -7.68 18.59
CA MET A 295 -19.44 -7.90 17.18
C MET A 295 -20.05 -9.22 16.68
N ARG A 296 -20.88 -9.14 15.63
CA ARG A 296 -21.36 -10.32 14.90
C ARG A 296 -20.57 -10.51 13.61
N TRP A 297 -19.73 -11.54 13.60
CA TRP A 297 -19.05 -12.02 12.38
C TRP A 297 -19.93 -13.00 11.61
N PHE A 298 -20.03 -12.79 10.30
CA PHE A 298 -20.74 -13.65 9.36
C PHE A 298 -19.84 -14.84 8.97
N LYS A 299 -20.40 -15.92 8.43
CA LYS A 299 -19.60 -16.97 7.77
C LYS A 299 -18.87 -16.37 6.56
N ALA A 300 -17.61 -16.74 6.40
CA ALA A 300 -16.77 -16.28 5.31
C ALA A 300 -17.36 -16.66 3.95
N GLU A 301 -17.24 -15.74 3.00
CA GLU A 301 -17.67 -15.86 1.61
C GLU A 301 -16.43 -15.98 0.73
N ARG A 302 -16.42 -16.99 -0.16
CA ARG A 302 -15.37 -17.14 -1.16
C ARG A 302 -15.75 -16.40 -2.44
N LEU A 303 -14.81 -15.72 -3.06
CA LEU A 303 -15.03 -14.96 -4.30
C LEU A 303 -14.50 -15.71 -5.54
N THR A 304 -13.36 -16.41 -5.41
CA THR A 304 -12.66 -17.03 -6.56
C THR A 304 -12.43 -18.53 -6.36
N SER A 305 -12.17 -19.26 -7.46
CA SER A 305 -12.11 -20.73 -7.45
C SER A 305 -10.73 -21.34 -7.22
N GLY A 306 -9.67 -20.55 -7.42
CA GLY A 306 -8.31 -21.05 -7.50
C GLY A 306 -7.94 -21.61 -8.88
N VAL A 307 -8.72 -21.34 -9.94
CA VAL A 307 -8.29 -21.56 -11.34
C VAL A 307 -7.08 -20.68 -11.72
N ARG A 308 -6.87 -19.58 -10.99
CA ARG A 308 -5.73 -18.66 -11.07
C ARG A 308 -5.29 -18.32 -9.64
N ASP A 309 -4.02 -18.01 -9.42
CA ASP A 309 -3.43 -17.80 -8.09
C ASP A 309 -3.61 -16.34 -7.63
N VAL A 310 -4.34 -16.13 -6.53
CA VAL A 310 -4.67 -14.81 -5.99
C VAL A 310 -3.50 -14.21 -5.20
N ASN A 311 -3.14 -12.96 -5.49
CA ASN A 311 -2.22 -12.17 -4.66
C ASN A 311 -2.65 -10.68 -4.61
N ARG A 312 -1.97 -9.86 -3.79
CA ARG A 312 -2.08 -8.39 -3.72
C ARG A 312 -3.51 -7.86 -3.69
N ILE A 313 -4.23 -8.24 -2.65
CA ILE A 313 -5.59 -7.77 -2.36
C ILE A 313 -5.52 -6.34 -1.78
N GLU A 314 -6.55 -5.55 -2.06
CA GLU A 314 -6.85 -4.28 -1.41
C GLU A 314 -8.35 -4.18 -1.18
N THR A 315 -8.79 -3.58 -0.06
CA THR A 315 -10.21 -3.37 0.22
C THR A 315 -10.50 -2.02 0.85
N VAL A 316 -11.57 -1.37 0.41
CA VAL A 316 -12.02 -0.07 0.92
C VAL A 316 -13.55 -0.04 0.99
N CYS A 317 -14.10 0.35 2.15
CA CYS A 317 -15.51 0.68 2.32
C CYS A 317 -15.72 2.20 2.42
N VAL A 318 -16.87 2.66 1.91
CA VAL A 318 -17.38 4.02 2.11
C VAL A 318 -18.83 3.92 2.59
N ASP A 319 -19.11 4.57 3.71
CA ASP A 319 -20.46 4.57 4.31
C ASP A 319 -21.50 5.17 3.33
N GLY A 320 -22.70 4.59 3.32
CA GLY A 320 -23.75 4.86 2.33
C GLY A 320 -23.52 4.27 0.92
N ALA A 321 -22.27 4.16 0.45
CA ALA A 321 -21.97 3.64 -0.89
C ALA A 321 -21.83 2.10 -0.93
N GLY A 322 -20.98 1.55 -0.04
CA GLY A 322 -20.67 0.12 0.07
C GLY A 322 -19.18 -0.16 0.14
N CYS A 323 -18.76 -1.36 -0.24
CA CYS A 323 -17.36 -1.81 -0.19
C CYS A 323 -16.89 -2.40 -1.51
N ALA A 324 -15.62 -2.21 -1.83
CA ALA A 324 -14.97 -2.76 -3.01
C ALA A 324 -13.68 -3.51 -2.65
N ILE A 325 -13.28 -4.43 -3.54
CA ILE A 325 -12.07 -5.24 -3.43
C ILE A 325 -11.40 -5.29 -4.81
N THR A 326 -10.07 -5.16 -4.85
CA THR A 326 -9.24 -5.44 -6.02
C THR A 326 -8.12 -6.40 -5.67
N TRP A 327 -7.69 -7.23 -6.61
CA TRP A 327 -6.58 -8.16 -6.45
C TRP A 327 -5.92 -8.48 -7.80
N GLN A 328 -4.75 -9.13 -7.79
CA GLN A 328 -4.16 -9.70 -9.01
C GLN A 328 -4.38 -11.22 -9.03
N GLU A 329 -4.57 -11.79 -10.22
CA GLU A 329 -4.58 -13.26 -10.40
C GLU A 329 -3.64 -13.72 -11.49
N ASP A 330 -2.68 -14.58 -11.12
CA ASP A 330 -1.71 -15.17 -12.03
C ASP A 330 -2.27 -16.49 -12.62
N PRO A 331 -2.32 -16.69 -13.95
CA PRO A 331 -2.86 -17.91 -14.54
C PRO A 331 -1.94 -19.14 -14.38
N GLU A 332 -0.65 -18.93 -14.14
CA GLU A 332 0.40 -19.95 -14.11
C GLU A 332 1.05 -20.07 -12.71
N GLY A 333 0.38 -19.52 -11.68
CA GLY A 333 0.85 -19.54 -10.30
C GLY A 333 1.72 -18.34 -9.95
N LEU A 334 1.85 -18.03 -8.65
CA LEU A 334 2.68 -16.93 -8.19
C LEU A 334 4.14 -17.07 -8.64
N ARG A 335 4.61 -16.25 -9.58
CA ARG A 335 5.97 -16.35 -10.08
C ARG A 335 7.03 -16.05 -9.00
N GLY A 336 7.94 -17.01 -8.81
CA GLY A 336 9.14 -16.84 -7.99
C GLY A 336 10.07 -15.75 -8.53
N GLY A 337 10.94 -15.22 -7.66
CA GLY A 337 11.95 -14.23 -8.07
C GLY A 337 13.35 -14.65 -7.64
N GLN A 338 14.36 -13.98 -8.21
CA GLN A 338 15.77 -14.37 -8.11
C GLN A 338 16.52 -13.73 -6.92
N GLY A 339 15.80 -13.16 -5.95
CA GLY A 339 16.38 -12.61 -4.71
C GLY A 339 17.17 -11.29 -4.82
N GLU A 340 17.48 -10.78 -6.01
CA GLU A 340 18.37 -9.59 -6.21
C GLU A 340 17.78 -8.22 -5.78
N GLY A 341 16.80 -8.19 -4.88
CA GLY A 341 16.35 -6.96 -4.24
C GLY A 341 15.11 -7.15 -3.35
N PRO A 342 14.92 -6.24 -2.38
CA PRO A 342 13.81 -6.30 -1.42
C PRO A 342 12.46 -6.37 -2.12
N GLY A 343 11.77 -7.50 -1.97
CA GLY A 343 10.41 -7.75 -2.44
C GLY A 343 10.16 -7.77 -3.95
N GLU A 344 11.04 -8.32 -4.81
CA GLU A 344 10.76 -8.45 -6.26
C GLU A 344 10.25 -9.83 -6.75
N GLY A 345 10.36 -10.90 -5.97
CA GLY A 345 9.78 -12.22 -6.30
C GLY A 345 8.36 -12.44 -5.76
N TRP A 346 8.25 -13.42 -4.86
CA TRP A 346 7.10 -13.90 -4.08
C TRP A 346 6.14 -12.84 -3.51
N SER A 347 6.57 -11.59 -3.43
CA SER A 347 5.69 -10.45 -3.15
C SER A 347 4.70 -10.14 -4.31
N GLY A 348 4.63 -10.97 -5.35
CA GLY A 348 3.77 -10.77 -6.52
C GLY A 348 4.14 -9.51 -7.31
N ALA A 349 5.42 -9.15 -7.31
CA ALA A 349 5.93 -8.06 -8.14
C ALA A 349 6.13 -8.58 -9.56
N VAL A 350 6.97 -9.60 -9.74
CA VAL A 350 7.02 -10.35 -11.00
C VAL A 350 5.82 -11.30 -11.07
N ALA A 351 5.28 -11.51 -12.26
CA ALA A 351 4.16 -12.39 -12.54
C ALA A 351 4.33 -13.05 -13.93
N ASN A 352 3.47 -13.99 -14.27
CA ASN A 352 3.42 -14.58 -15.60
C ASN A 352 2.62 -13.71 -16.57
N SER A 353 2.89 -13.89 -17.87
CA SER A 353 2.12 -13.23 -18.93
C SER A 353 0.63 -13.56 -18.79
N GLN A 354 -0.24 -12.61 -19.14
CA GLN A 354 -1.70 -12.71 -18.98
C GLN A 354 -2.20 -12.57 -17.53
N THR A 355 -1.35 -12.18 -16.56
CA THR A 355 -1.79 -11.80 -15.20
C THR A 355 -2.64 -10.52 -15.27
N ASP A 356 -3.80 -10.56 -14.61
CA ASP A 356 -4.80 -9.50 -14.66
C ASP A 356 -5.15 -8.98 -13.26
N VAL A 357 -5.55 -7.71 -13.19
CA VAL A 357 -6.17 -7.11 -12.01
C VAL A 357 -7.69 -7.25 -12.11
N TRP A 358 -8.29 -7.68 -10.99
CA TRP A 358 -9.71 -7.96 -10.84
C TRP A 358 -10.38 -6.99 -9.87
N TYR A 359 -11.70 -6.90 -9.95
CA TYR A 359 -12.55 -6.05 -9.14
C TYR A 359 -13.86 -6.74 -8.77
N SER A 360 -14.32 -6.51 -7.53
CA SER A 360 -15.65 -6.90 -7.05
C SER A 360 -16.15 -5.89 -6.01
N TYR A 361 -17.48 -5.83 -5.82
CA TYR A 361 -18.11 -4.88 -4.91
C TYR A 361 -19.40 -5.40 -4.25
N ILE A 362 -19.79 -4.79 -3.14
CA ILE A 362 -21.08 -4.95 -2.46
C ILE A 362 -21.65 -3.59 -2.10
N ASP A 363 -22.96 -3.39 -2.32
CA ASP A 363 -23.67 -2.16 -1.96
C ASP A 363 -23.89 -2.10 -0.43
N ALA A 364 -23.78 -0.91 0.18
CA ALA A 364 -24.01 -0.70 1.60
C ALA A 364 -25.38 -1.23 2.09
N LYS A 365 -26.41 -1.16 1.24
CA LYS A 365 -27.78 -1.64 1.52
C LYS A 365 -27.94 -3.17 1.47
N HIS A 366 -26.89 -3.88 1.06
CA HIS A 366 -26.88 -5.34 0.89
C HIS A 366 -25.78 -6.02 1.73
N PHE A 367 -24.92 -5.24 2.38
CA PHE A 367 -23.82 -5.73 3.20
C PHE A 367 -24.25 -6.71 4.30
N ASP A 368 -25.35 -6.38 4.98
CA ASP A 368 -25.94 -7.08 6.13
C ASP A 368 -27.20 -7.89 5.75
N ALA A 369 -27.49 -8.09 4.47
CA ALA A 369 -28.55 -9.00 4.04
C ALA A 369 -28.13 -10.46 4.32
N VAL A 370 -28.91 -11.19 5.13
CA VAL A 370 -28.58 -12.56 5.57
C VAL A 370 -29.58 -13.59 5.06
N GLN A 371 -29.13 -14.84 4.88
CA GLN A 371 -30.00 -15.96 4.50
C GLN A 371 -30.94 -16.29 5.66
N ASN A 372 -32.21 -16.57 5.37
CA ASN A 372 -33.14 -17.09 6.36
C ASN A 372 -32.65 -18.49 6.84
N PRO A 373 -32.30 -18.67 8.13
CA PRO A 373 -31.77 -19.94 8.63
C PRO A 373 -32.79 -21.09 8.61
N SER A 374 -34.09 -20.80 8.44
CA SER A 374 -35.15 -21.81 8.28
C SER A 374 -35.33 -22.27 6.82
N ASP A 375 -34.63 -21.67 5.86
CA ASP A 375 -34.66 -22.05 4.45
C ASP A 375 -33.34 -22.72 4.06
N GLU A 376 -33.33 -24.05 4.00
CA GLU A 376 -32.16 -24.86 3.65
C GLU A 376 -31.62 -24.57 2.24
N THR A 377 -32.43 -24.00 1.34
CA THR A 377 -31.98 -23.60 -0.02
C THR A 377 -31.17 -22.31 -0.01
N GLY A 378 -31.31 -21.49 1.04
CA GLY A 378 -30.71 -20.15 1.12
C GLY A 378 -31.28 -19.14 0.12
N ALA A 379 -32.44 -19.43 -0.50
CA ALA A 379 -33.08 -18.57 -1.50
C ALA A 379 -33.94 -17.43 -0.89
N THR A 380 -34.29 -17.55 0.39
CA THR A 380 -35.08 -16.55 1.12
C THR A 380 -34.17 -15.58 1.90
N PRO A 381 -34.24 -14.26 1.63
CA PRO A 381 -33.57 -13.27 2.46
C PRO A 381 -34.26 -13.06 3.81
N MET A 382 -33.49 -12.62 4.80
CA MET A 382 -33.95 -12.13 6.10
C MET A 382 -33.18 -10.84 6.42
N THR A 383 -33.81 -9.88 7.10
CA THR A 383 -33.07 -8.70 7.57
C THR A 383 -32.19 -9.06 8.76
N PHE A 384 -31.06 -8.38 8.91
CA PHE A 384 -30.15 -8.66 10.02
C PHE A 384 -30.81 -8.49 11.41
N ALA A 385 -31.69 -7.50 11.56
CA ALA A 385 -32.43 -7.27 12.80
C ALA A 385 -33.43 -8.41 13.13
N GLU A 386 -34.08 -9.00 12.12
CA GLU A 386 -34.93 -10.19 12.31
C GLU A 386 -34.10 -11.42 12.69
N TYR A 387 -32.91 -11.56 12.10
CA TYR A 387 -31.98 -12.64 12.41
C TYR A 387 -31.49 -12.56 13.86
N GLU A 388 -31.05 -11.39 14.32
CA GLU A 388 -30.60 -11.20 15.70
C GLU A 388 -31.75 -11.41 16.71
N ALA A 389 -32.97 -10.99 16.39
CA ALA A 389 -34.15 -11.28 17.21
C ALA A 389 -34.45 -12.79 17.30
N ALA A 390 -34.11 -13.57 16.27
CA ALA A 390 -34.26 -15.02 16.26
C ALA A 390 -33.09 -15.76 16.93
N ALA A 391 -31.89 -15.17 16.92
CA ALA A 391 -30.68 -15.71 17.55
C ALA A 391 -30.73 -15.78 19.08
N ILE A 392 -31.68 -15.07 19.71
CA ILE A 392 -32.00 -15.16 21.16
C ILE A 392 -32.67 -16.52 21.51
N GLY A 393 -33.07 -17.31 20.51
CA GLY A 393 -33.74 -18.61 20.67
C GLY A 393 -32.97 -19.79 20.05
N ASP A 394 -33.55 -20.39 19.01
CA ASP A 394 -33.13 -21.70 18.48
C ASP A 394 -31.97 -21.64 17.46
N ILE A 395 -31.46 -20.44 17.12
CA ILE A 395 -30.49 -20.22 16.03
C ILE A 395 -29.13 -19.79 16.61
N THR A 396 -28.16 -20.72 16.60
CA THR A 396 -26.81 -20.49 17.16
C THR A 396 -25.69 -20.45 16.12
N GLN A 397 -25.96 -20.77 14.86
CA GLN A 397 -24.97 -20.66 13.78
C GLN A 397 -24.50 -19.21 13.56
N LYS A 398 -23.29 -19.02 12.99
CA LYS A 398 -22.88 -17.72 12.40
C LYS A 398 -23.81 -17.38 11.20
N PRO A 399 -24.26 -16.11 11.03
CA PRO A 399 -25.10 -15.71 9.89
C PRO A 399 -24.40 -15.94 8.55
N LYS A 400 -25.16 -16.29 7.51
CA LYS A 400 -24.64 -16.44 6.14
C LYS A 400 -25.06 -15.24 5.27
N PRO A 401 -24.17 -14.62 4.48
CA PRO A 401 -24.55 -13.59 3.52
C PRO A 401 -25.61 -14.10 2.52
N PHE A 402 -26.67 -13.31 2.30
CA PHE A 402 -27.66 -13.57 1.26
C PHE A 402 -27.21 -13.04 -0.09
N VAL A 403 -26.94 -11.73 -0.16
CA VAL A 403 -26.37 -11.09 -1.36
C VAL A 403 -24.87 -11.33 -1.35
N PRO A 404 -24.32 -12.09 -2.31
CA PRO A 404 -22.89 -12.25 -2.46
C PRO A 404 -22.25 -10.94 -2.93
N PHE A 405 -20.94 -10.85 -2.86
CA PHE A 405 -20.20 -9.87 -3.66
C PHE A 405 -20.52 -10.03 -5.15
N ALA A 406 -20.46 -8.92 -5.91
CA ALA A 406 -20.61 -8.95 -7.37
C ALA A 406 -19.63 -9.97 -7.97
N MET A 407 -20.03 -10.66 -9.05
CA MET A 407 -19.12 -11.58 -9.73
C MET A 407 -17.77 -10.90 -10.02
N PRO A 408 -16.62 -11.54 -9.78
CA PRO A 408 -15.33 -10.96 -10.12
C PRO A 408 -15.25 -10.55 -11.59
N MET A 409 -14.86 -9.30 -11.82
CA MET A 409 -14.73 -8.71 -13.15
C MET A 409 -13.28 -8.28 -13.39
N ARG A 410 -12.78 -8.48 -14.61
CA ARG A 410 -11.43 -8.05 -15.00
C ARG A 410 -11.38 -6.55 -15.31
N LEU A 411 -10.45 -5.84 -14.67
CA LEU A 411 -10.14 -4.45 -15.00
C LEU A 411 -9.18 -4.33 -16.18
N THR A 412 -8.16 -5.20 -16.24
CA THR A 412 -7.13 -5.19 -17.30
C THR A 412 -7.44 -6.17 -18.43
N ASP A 413 -6.82 -5.97 -19.58
CA ASP A 413 -6.98 -6.75 -20.82
C ASP A 413 -5.77 -7.65 -21.16
N ASN A 414 -4.93 -7.97 -20.18
CA ASN A 414 -3.68 -8.73 -20.40
C ASN A 414 -3.89 -10.17 -20.89
N ALA A 415 -4.92 -10.90 -20.45
CA ALA A 415 -5.18 -12.22 -21.02
C ALA A 415 -5.75 -12.16 -22.44
N LYS A 416 -5.06 -12.86 -23.37
CA LYS A 416 -5.43 -12.98 -24.79
C LYS A 416 -6.75 -13.71 -25.01
N CYS A 417 -7.42 -13.37 -26.10
CA CYS A 417 -8.59 -14.12 -26.56
C CYS A 417 -8.21 -15.30 -27.46
N ASN A 418 -8.60 -16.52 -27.05
CA ASN A 418 -8.40 -17.72 -27.86
C ASN A 418 -9.47 -17.81 -28.96
N VAL A 419 -9.09 -17.57 -30.21
CA VAL A 419 -10.02 -17.60 -31.36
C VAL A 419 -10.64 -18.97 -31.66
N THR A 420 -10.09 -20.06 -31.11
CA THR A 420 -10.58 -21.44 -31.36
C THR A 420 -11.43 -22.02 -30.25
N ASN A 421 -11.28 -21.49 -29.02
CA ASN A 421 -12.00 -21.89 -27.82
C ASN A 421 -12.09 -20.68 -26.86
N PRO A 422 -12.88 -19.65 -27.21
CA PRO A 422 -12.95 -18.41 -26.46
C PRO A 422 -13.67 -18.60 -25.13
N LYS A 423 -13.21 -17.88 -24.11
CA LYS A 423 -14.01 -17.63 -22.89
C LYS A 423 -15.18 -16.68 -23.22
N PRO A 424 -16.27 -16.63 -22.43
CA PRO A 424 -17.48 -15.87 -22.78
C PRO A 424 -17.21 -14.40 -23.09
N TYR A 425 -16.44 -13.71 -22.23
CA TYR A 425 -16.03 -12.31 -22.44
C TYR A 425 -15.23 -12.05 -23.74
N CYS A 426 -14.62 -13.08 -24.32
CA CYS A 426 -13.80 -13.00 -25.55
C CYS A 426 -14.57 -13.33 -26.84
N TYR A 427 -15.84 -13.72 -26.76
CA TYR A 427 -16.62 -14.20 -27.92
C TYR A 427 -17.16 -13.05 -28.77
N GLY A 428 -16.24 -12.23 -29.28
CA GLY A 428 -16.49 -11.03 -30.06
C GLY A 428 -17.05 -11.27 -31.47
N SER A 429 -17.40 -10.19 -32.18
CA SER A 429 -18.13 -10.28 -33.45
C SER A 429 -17.39 -11.00 -34.58
N ALA A 430 -16.05 -11.09 -34.53
CA ALA A 430 -15.27 -11.89 -35.49
C ALA A 430 -15.38 -13.41 -35.26
N LEU A 431 -15.85 -13.84 -34.07
CA LEU A 431 -15.99 -15.26 -33.69
C LEU A 431 -17.43 -15.78 -33.81
N VAL A 432 -18.43 -14.89 -33.74
CA VAL A 432 -19.84 -15.26 -33.82
C VAL A 432 -20.14 -15.98 -35.15
N GLY A 433 -20.54 -17.24 -35.05
CA GLY A 433 -20.90 -18.09 -36.19
C GLY A 433 -19.71 -18.63 -37.00
N THR A 434 -18.46 -18.35 -36.62
CA THR A 434 -17.27 -18.94 -37.27
C THR A 434 -16.81 -20.23 -36.59
N ILE A 435 -17.06 -20.37 -35.28
CA ILE A 435 -16.78 -21.59 -34.50
C ILE A 435 -17.82 -22.67 -34.85
N THR A 436 -17.36 -23.77 -35.45
CA THR A 436 -18.21 -24.88 -35.92
C THR A 436 -18.38 -26.03 -34.91
N ASP A 437 -17.60 -26.03 -33.84
CA ASP A 437 -17.69 -26.99 -32.75
C ASP A 437 -18.62 -26.44 -31.65
N PRO A 438 -19.84 -26.97 -31.47
CA PRO A 438 -20.80 -26.44 -30.51
C PRO A 438 -20.36 -26.63 -29.05
N THR A 439 -19.33 -27.43 -28.78
CA THR A 439 -18.76 -27.57 -27.43
C THR A 439 -17.80 -26.43 -27.05
N LYS A 440 -17.42 -25.59 -28.02
CA LYS A 440 -16.50 -24.45 -27.86
C LYS A 440 -17.17 -23.09 -28.06
N VAL A 441 -18.47 -23.10 -28.37
CA VAL A 441 -19.29 -21.88 -28.38
C VAL A 441 -19.73 -21.62 -26.93
N PRO A 442 -19.42 -20.44 -26.36
CA PRO A 442 -19.88 -20.11 -25.02
C PRO A 442 -21.40 -20.16 -24.89
N VAL A 443 -21.88 -20.65 -23.76
CA VAL A 443 -23.30 -20.69 -23.42
C VAL A 443 -23.63 -19.49 -22.54
N PHE A 444 -24.57 -18.66 -22.96
CA PHE A 444 -25.06 -17.51 -22.21
C PHE A 444 -26.37 -17.84 -21.48
N PRO A 445 -26.66 -17.22 -20.32
CA PRO A 445 -27.90 -17.46 -19.57
C PRO A 445 -29.19 -17.03 -20.30
N ASP A 446 -29.19 -15.90 -21.00
CA ASP A 446 -30.27 -15.56 -21.93
C ASP A 446 -30.12 -16.38 -23.21
N VAL A 447 -31.16 -17.15 -23.55
CA VAL A 447 -31.26 -17.97 -24.77
C VAL A 447 -31.26 -17.18 -26.08
N ASN A 448 -31.42 -15.85 -26.01
CA ASN A 448 -31.37 -14.94 -27.15
C ASN A 448 -30.06 -14.13 -27.22
N ALA A 449 -29.18 -14.23 -26.21
CA ALA A 449 -27.86 -13.61 -26.26
C ALA A 449 -26.92 -14.46 -27.12
N GLU A 450 -26.26 -13.82 -28.08
CA GLU A 450 -25.30 -14.45 -28.98
C GLU A 450 -23.86 -14.00 -28.70
N ALA A 451 -23.66 -12.89 -27.97
CA ALA A 451 -22.35 -12.30 -27.72
C ALA A 451 -22.25 -11.57 -26.35
N PRO A 452 -21.05 -11.34 -25.79
CA PRO A 452 -20.87 -10.54 -24.57
C PRO A 452 -21.33 -9.08 -24.72
N MET A 453 -21.39 -8.56 -25.96
CA MET A 453 -21.91 -7.22 -26.25
C MET A 453 -23.41 -7.06 -25.96
N ASP A 454 -24.19 -8.16 -25.92
CA ASP A 454 -25.60 -8.12 -25.52
C ASP A 454 -25.75 -7.72 -24.03
N TYR A 455 -24.75 -8.05 -23.21
CA TYR A 455 -24.59 -7.62 -21.82
C TYR A 455 -23.87 -6.25 -21.70
N GLY A 456 -23.65 -5.55 -22.82
CA GLY A 456 -23.04 -4.23 -22.88
C GLY A 456 -21.52 -4.19 -22.70
N LEU A 457 -20.82 -5.34 -22.69
CA LEU A 457 -19.36 -5.37 -22.72
C LEU A 457 -18.81 -4.87 -24.06
N LYS A 458 -17.54 -4.43 -24.05
CA LYS A 458 -16.79 -4.11 -25.26
C LYS A 458 -16.61 -5.36 -26.13
N ASP A 459 -16.59 -5.19 -27.44
CA ASP A 459 -16.14 -6.26 -28.33
C ASP A 459 -14.61 -6.40 -28.29
N LEU A 460 -14.14 -7.43 -27.59
CA LEU A 460 -12.70 -7.74 -27.48
C LEU A 460 -12.14 -8.52 -28.66
N CYS A 461 -12.97 -8.96 -29.60
CA CYS A 461 -12.56 -9.65 -30.82
C CYS A 461 -13.40 -9.14 -32.01
N ALA A 462 -13.28 -7.85 -32.29
CA ALA A 462 -13.97 -7.17 -33.38
C ALA A 462 -13.35 -7.49 -34.75
N THR A 463 -12.05 -7.78 -34.77
CA THR A 463 -11.29 -8.27 -35.93
C THR A 463 -10.26 -9.30 -35.45
N ILE A 464 -9.76 -10.15 -36.36
CA ILE A 464 -8.63 -11.05 -36.13
C ILE A 464 -7.48 -10.64 -37.06
N VAL A 465 -6.26 -10.59 -36.53
CA VAL A 465 -5.02 -10.46 -37.29
C VAL A 465 -4.12 -11.66 -37.05
N THR A 466 -3.40 -12.11 -38.07
CA THR A 466 -2.41 -13.20 -37.94
C THR A 466 -1.02 -12.59 -37.90
N VAL A 467 -0.27 -12.85 -36.83
CA VAL A 467 1.12 -12.40 -36.67
C VAL A 467 2.04 -13.59 -36.41
N THR A 468 3.35 -13.40 -36.51
CA THR A 468 4.32 -14.43 -36.08
C THR A 468 4.63 -14.24 -34.59
N THR A 469 4.50 -15.28 -33.77
CA THR A 469 4.91 -15.28 -32.36
C THR A 469 5.92 -16.39 -32.06
N GLY A 470 6.65 -16.26 -30.95
CA GLY A 470 7.64 -17.25 -30.50
C GLY A 470 9.04 -17.00 -31.07
N GLN A 471 9.99 -16.64 -30.20
CA GLN A 471 11.37 -16.32 -30.59
C GLN A 471 12.17 -17.57 -31.01
N ALA A 472 12.10 -18.64 -30.22
CA ALA A 472 12.81 -19.90 -30.49
C ALA A 472 12.08 -20.82 -31.50
N ASN A 473 10.75 -20.71 -31.59
CA ASN A 473 9.91 -21.48 -32.51
C ASN A 473 8.84 -20.55 -33.14
N PRO A 474 9.19 -19.80 -34.21
CA PRO A 474 8.26 -18.88 -34.86
C PRO A 474 7.04 -19.61 -35.44
N GLN A 475 5.85 -19.15 -35.09
CA GLN A 475 4.57 -19.71 -35.53
C GLN A 475 3.52 -18.64 -35.81
N GLU A 476 2.73 -18.84 -36.87
CA GLU A 476 1.57 -18.00 -37.18
C GLU A 476 0.53 -18.13 -36.05
N THR A 477 0.11 -16.99 -35.50
CA THR A 477 -0.81 -16.91 -34.36
C THR A 477 -1.90 -15.89 -34.67
N ASP A 478 -3.14 -16.33 -34.60
CA ASP A 478 -4.31 -15.46 -34.73
C ASP A 478 -4.57 -14.74 -33.40
N LEU A 479 -4.59 -13.40 -33.46
CA LEU A 479 -4.86 -12.51 -32.34
C LEU A 479 -6.14 -11.72 -32.58
N CYS A 480 -6.96 -11.62 -31.53
CA CYS A 480 -8.10 -10.71 -31.52
C CYS A 480 -7.63 -9.25 -31.41
N VAL A 481 -8.27 -8.38 -32.17
CA VAL A 481 -8.19 -6.92 -32.04
C VAL A 481 -9.51 -6.42 -31.47
N THR A 482 -9.44 -5.61 -30.41
CA THR A 482 -10.61 -5.01 -29.78
C THR A 482 -11.27 -3.96 -30.66
N GLN A 483 -12.53 -3.62 -30.37
CA GLN A 483 -13.24 -2.47 -30.97
C GLN A 483 -12.50 -1.13 -30.83
N ASP A 484 -11.62 -1.02 -29.83
CA ASP A 484 -10.82 0.18 -29.55
C ASP A 484 -9.51 0.17 -30.38
N ASN A 485 -9.35 -0.79 -31.29
CA ASN A 485 -8.21 -1.04 -32.19
C ASN A 485 -6.92 -1.53 -31.50
N LEU A 486 -7.02 -2.13 -30.30
CA LEU A 486 -5.88 -2.72 -29.60
C LEU A 486 -5.78 -4.24 -29.86
N PRO A 487 -4.66 -4.76 -30.39
CA PRO A 487 -4.40 -6.21 -30.50
C PRO A 487 -4.05 -6.83 -29.14
N LEU A 488 -4.72 -7.93 -28.78
CA LEU A 488 -4.54 -8.63 -27.50
C LEU A 488 -3.46 -9.72 -27.61
N VAL A 489 -2.18 -9.32 -27.56
CA VAL A 489 -1.02 -10.21 -27.70
C VAL A 489 -0.88 -11.21 -26.54
N GLY A 490 -1.15 -10.77 -25.31
CA GLY A 490 -1.07 -11.63 -24.12
C GLY A 490 0.33 -11.88 -23.58
N ASN A 491 1.21 -10.88 -23.67
CA ASN A 491 2.62 -10.86 -23.26
C ASN A 491 2.89 -9.93 -22.06
N THR A 492 1.87 -9.25 -21.54
CA THR A 492 1.92 -8.28 -20.44
C THR A 492 1.35 -8.88 -19.16
N ALA A 493 1.64 -8.27 -18.02
CA ALA A 493 1.18 -8.71 -16.70
C ALA A 493 0.89 -7.51 -15.80
N ALA A 494 -0.30 -7.44 -15.20
CA ALA A 494 -0.70 -6.38 -14.27
C ALA A 494 -0.61 -6.85 -12.82
N THR A 495 0.01 -6.03 -11.97
CA THR A 495 0.41 -6.40 -10.61
C THR A 495 0.25 -5.23 -9.64
N ARG A 496 0.17 -5.56 -8.34
CA ARG A 496 0.11 -4.62 -7.21
C ARG A 496 -0.91 -3.48 -7.40
N PRO A 497 -2.20 -3.80 -7.61
CA PRO A 497 -3.24 -2.79 -7.61
C PRO A 497 -3.29 -2.07 -6.25
N ARG A 498 -3.53 -0.76 -6.27
CA ARG A 498 -3.83 0.08 -5.10
C ARG A 498 -5.22 0.68 -5.27
N LEU A 499 -6.15 0.30 -4.40
CA LEU A 499 -7.54 0.71 -4.44
C LEU A 499 -7.78 2.00 -3.65
N ALA A 500 -8.60 2.89 -4.21
CA ALA A 500 -9.24 3.97 -3.47
C ALA A 500 -10.69 4.15 -3.89
N VAL A 501 -11.53 4.54 -2.93
CA VAL A 501 -12.98 4.69 -3.12
C VAL A 501 -13.44 5.99 -2.44
N TYR A 502 -14.18 6.81 -3.18
CA TYR A 502 -14.66 8.13 -2.74
C TYR A 502 -16.15 8.28 -2.98
N GLY A 503 -16.91 8.53 -1.92
CA GLY A 503 -18.37 8.63 -2.00
C GLY A 503 -18.85 9.81 -2.85
N TYR A 504 -20.00 9.66 -3.51
CA TYR A 504 -20.73 10.77 -4.09
C TYR A 504 -22.25 10.58 -3.94
N ASP A 505 -22.97 11.71 -4.02
CA ASP A 505 -24.43 11.76 -4.10
C ASP A 505 -24.83 11.73 -5.59
N SER A 506 -25.61 10.72 -6.00
CA SER A 506 -26.01 10.50 -7.40
C SER A 506 -26.85 11.64 -8.00
N THR A 507 -27.42 12.52 -7.18
CA THR A 507 -28.08 13.77 -7.61
C THR A 507 -27.08 14.88 -7.97
N GLY A 508 -25.78 14.67 -7.72
CA GLY A 508 -24.68 15.57 -8.05
C GLY A 508 -24.41 16.67 -7.02
N LYS A 509 -24.92 16.53 -5.79
CA LYS A 509 -24.58 17.42 -4.68
C LYS A 509 -23.19 17.11 -4.13
N VAL A 510 -22.55 18.14 -3.60
CA VAL A 510 -21.32 18.01 -2.80
C VAL A 510 -21.53 18.55 -1.39
N LYS A 511 -22.30 19.64 -1.25
CA LYS A 511 -22.78 20.11 0.04
C LYS A 511 -24.07 19.39 0.43
N ASP A 512 -24.18 18.97 1.69
CA ASP A 512 -25.32 18.25 2.26
C ASP A 512 -25.67 17.00 1.40
N ALA A 513 -24.61 16.33 0.93
CA ALA A 513 -24.65 15.17 0.06
C ALA A 513 -25.15 13.92 0.81
N VAL A 514 -26.04 13.16 0.18
CA VAL A 514 -26.41 11.81 0.64
C VAL A 514 -25.64 10.82 -0.21
N ILE A 515 -24.61 10.21 0.39
CA ILE A 515 -23.74 9.26 -0.31
C ILE A 515 -24.51 7.97 -0.60
N ASP A 516 -24.65 7.64 -1.89
CA ASP A 516 -25.39 6.47 -2.38
C ASP A 516 -24.61 5.67 -3.45
N SER A 517 -23.51 6.20 -3.97
CA SER A 517 -22.48 5.45 -4.69
C SER A 517 -21.09 6.07 -4.47
N ALA A 518 -20.07 5.56 -5.16
CA ALA A 518 -18.70 6.02 -5.07
C ALA A 518 -17.96 5.99 -6.41
N PHE A 519 -16.92 6.82 -6.53
CA PHE A 519 -15.89 6.68 -7.56
C PHE A 519 -14.76 5.80 -7.04
N VAL A 520 -14.31 4.89 -7.89
CA VAL A 520 -13.19 3.98 -7.66
C VAL A 520 -12.00 4.48 -8.46
N ALA A 521 -10.82 4.43 -7.87
CA ALA A 521 -9.54 4.68 -8.51
C ALA A 521 -8.60 3.51 -8.21
N VAL A 522 -7.90 3.03 -9.24
CA VAL A 522 -6.91 1.96 -9.16
C VAL A 522 -5.62 2.42 -9.83
N VAL A 523 -4.51 2.37 -9.09
CA VAL A 523 -3.14 2.49 -9.65
C VAL A 523 -2.54 1.09 -9.64
N LEU A 524 -1.90 0.67 -10.74
CA LEU A 524 -1.28 -0.65 -10.86
C LEU A 524 0.06 -0.58 -11.62
N GLU A 525 0.90 -1.59 -11.41
CA GLU A 525 2.11 -1.82 -12.20
C GLU A 525 1.78 -2.74 -13.38
N GLU A 526 2.26 -2.42 -14.59
CA GLU A 526 2.10 -3.29 -15.77
C GLU A 526 3.45 -3.56 -16.44
N ASP A 527 3.76 -4.83 -16.65
CA ASP A 527 4.96 -5.29 -17.35
C ASP A 527 4.84 -5.00 -18.85
N LYS A 528 5.93 -4.53 -19.46
CA LYS A 528 5.92 -3.99 -20.83
C LYS A 528 5.80 -5.05 -21.93
N GLY A 529 6.25 -6.28 -21.64
CA GLY A 529 6.15 -7.43 -22.55
C GLY A 529 7.02 -7.37 -23.81
N LEU A 530 7.96 -6.42 -23.93
CA LEU A 530 8.77 -6.17 -25.13
C LEU A 530 10.16 -6.83 -25.10
N GLY A 531 10.48 -7.59 -24.05
CA GLY A 531 11.80 -8.18 -23.82
C GLY A 531 12.35 -9.13 -24.91
N ALA A 532 11.51 -9.55 -25.85
CA ALA A 532 11.91 -10.37 -27.00
C ALA A 532 12.45 -9.56 -28.20
N PHE A 533 12.39 -8.22 -28.15
CA PHE A 533 12.75 -7.34 -29.26
C PHE A 533 14.00 -6.52 -28.98
N THR A 534 15.02 -6.67 -29.83
CA THR A 534 16.35 -6.06 -29.68
C THR A 534 16.71 -5.14 -30.86
N PHE A 535 17.31 -3.98 -30.56
CA PHE A 535 17.69 -2.95 -31.52
C PHE A 535 19.13 -2.46 -31.32
N ASP A 536 19.78 -2.04 -32.40
CA ASP A 536 21.11 -1.43 -32.37
C ASP A 536 21.08 0.05 -31.94
N ASP A 537 22.26 0.63 -31.69
CA ASP A 537 22.45 2.03 -31.29
C ASP A 537 21.90 3.05 -32.32
N THR A 538 21.79 2.65 -33.59
CA THR A 538 21.16 3.44 -34.65
C THR A 538 19.65 3.20 -34.78
N GLY A 539 19.12 2.20 -34.08
CA GLY A 539 17.71 1.86 -34.00
C GLY A 539 17.20 0.84 -35.01
N ASN A 540 18.06 0.07 -35.69
CA ASN A 540 17.61 -1.06 -36.52
C ASN A 540 17.39 -2.31 -35.65
N ALA A 541 16.48 -3.19 -36.05
CA ALA A 541 16.33 -4.49 -35.38
C ALA A 541 17.61 -5.34 -35.55
N CYS A 542 18.07 -5.93 -34.46
CA CYS A 542 19.27 -6.78 -34.39
C CYS A 542 18.92 -8.10 -33.66
N VAL A 543 19.86 -9.05 -33.60
CA VAL A 543 19.65 -10.35 -32.94
C VAL A 543 20.76 -10.59 -31.93
N GLN A 544 20.40 -10.58 -30.64
CA GLN A 544 21.30 -11.11 -29.60
C GLN A 544 21.34 -12.64 -29.65
N ASP A 545 22.49 -13.20 -30.04
CA ASP A 545 22.78 -14.62 -29.84
C ASP A 545 23.56 -14.78 -28.53
N GLY A 546 22.86 -15.12 -27.44
CA GLY A 546 23.44 -15.38 -26.11
C GLY A 546 24.24 -14.24 -25.48
N ASN A 547 23.72 -13.00 -25.51
CA ASN A 547 24.40 -11.78 -25.02
C ASN A 547 25.79 -11.52 -25.63
N SER A 548 26.07 -12.03 -26.84
CA SER A 548 27.41 -11.88 -27.45
C SER A 548 27.64 -10.57 -28.22
N ASP A 549 26.58 -9.84 -28.57
CA ASP A 549 26.64 -8.56 -29.28
C ASP A 549 26.43 -7.39 -28.30
N PRO A 550 27.46 -6.58 -28.00
CA PRO A 550 27.37 -5.46 -27.06
C PRO A 550 26.66 -4.23 -27.64
N ASP A 551 26.44 -4.19 -28.97
CA ASP A 551 25.84 -3.04 -29.67
C ASP A 551 24.35 -3.28 -29.97
N CYS A 552 23.77 -4.37 -29.45
CA CYS A 552 22.38 -4.81 -29.65
C CYS A 552 21.65 -4.91 -28.30
N PHE A 553 20.60 -4.10 -28.09
CA PHE A 553 19.94 -3.90 -26.78
C PHE A 553 18.44 -4.22 -26.82
N THR A 554 17.89 -4.77 -25.75
CA THR A 554 16.42 -4.92 -25.60
C THR A 554 15.73 -3.56 -25.64
N PHE A 555 14.61 -3.44 -26.35
CA PHE A 555 13.98 -2.14 -26.60
C PHE A 555 13.48 -1.42 -25.35
N ASP A 556 12.71 -2.12 -24.52
CA ASP A 556 12.10 -1.56 -23.32
C ASP A 556 11.70 -2.69 -22.35
N ASP A 557 12.32 -2.73 -21.16
CA ASP A 557 12.12 -3.77 -20.14
C ASP A 557 11.62 -3.19 -18.81
N GLY A 558 11.06 -4.05 -17.96
CA GLY A 558 10.46 -3.66 -16.69
C GLY A 558 9.00 -3.21 -16.85
N LYS A 559 8.64 -2.09 -16.21
CA LYS A 559 7.24 -1.76 -15.91
C LYS A 559 6.82 -0.31 -16.18
N ASN A 560 5.53 -0.14 -16.46
CA ASN A 560 4.80 1.12 -16.49
C ASN A 560 3.85 1.23 -15.28
N ILE A 561 3.48 2.46 -14.92
CA ILE A 561 2.40 2.71 -13.95
C ILE A 561 1.14 3.10 -14.71
N LYS A 562 0.11 2.27 -14.57
CA LYS A 562 -1.21 2.49 -15.16
C LYS A 562 -2.21 2.98 -14.11
N TYR A 563 -3.24 3.67 -14.60
CA TYR A 563 -4.29 4.28 -13.82
C TYR A 563 -5.66 4.03 -14.44
N ILE A 564 -6.61 3.54 -13.65
CA ILE A 564 -7.99 3.23 -14.06
C ILE A 564 -8.95 3.87 -13.05
N THR A 565 -10.06 4.46 -13.49
CA THR A 565 -11.05 5.05 -12.57
C THR A 565 -12.46 5.08 -13.15
N PHE A 566 -13.44 4.69 -12.33
CA PHE A 566 -14.81 4.42 -12.75
C PHE A 566 -15.81 4.58 -11.57
N SER A 567 -17.11 4.46 -11.83
CA SER A 567 -18.14 4.35 -10.79
C SER A 567 -18.19 2.96 -10.18
N MET A 568 -18.40 2.87 -8.88
CA MET A 568 -18.35 1.63 -8.12
C MET A 568 -19.27 0.51 -8.65
N LYS A 569 -20.45 0.85 -9.18
CA LYS A 569 -21.52 -0.10 -9.55
C LYS A 569 -21.70 -0.15 -11.07
N ILE A 570 -22.13 -1.30 -11.61
CA ILE A 570 -22.36 -1.47 -13.06
C ILE A 570 -23.47 -0.53 -13.57
N GLY A 571 -24.61 -0.48 -12.87
CA GLY A 571 -25.76 0.38 -13.21
C GLY A 571 -25.61 1.87 -12.88
N ASP A 572 -24.44 2.33 -12.42
CA ASP A 572 -24.21 3.75 -12.14
C ASP A 572 -24.19 4.59 -13.42
N LYS A 573 -24.86 5.75 -13.39
CA LYS A 573 -25.05 6.57 -14.60
C LYS A 573 -24.05 7.73 -14.75
N VAL A 574 -23.32 8.07 -13.69
CA VAL A 574 -22.30 9.15 -13.63
C VAL A 574 -22.73 10.44 -14.38
N GLY A 575 -23.96 10.93 -14.11
CA GLY A 575 -24.48 12.12 -14.77
C GLY A 575 -24.66 12.03 -16.29
N GLY A 576 -24.66 10.82 -16.86
CA GLY A 576 -24.72 10.54 -18.30
C GLY A 576 -23.36 10.35 -18.97
N LYS A 577 -22.26 10.21 -18.21
CA LYS A 577 -20.89 10.02 -18.72
C LYS A 577 -20.53 8.53 -18.77
N THR A 578 -20.87 7.86 -19.85
CA THR A 578 -20.63 6.40 -20.00
C THR A 578 -19.16 6.03 -19.84
N GLN A 579 -18.22 6.85 -20.30
CA GLN A 579 -16.79 6.60 -20.17
C GLN A 579 -16.26 6.55 -18.71
N ASP A 580 -17.06 7.02 -17.75
CA ASP A 580 -16.74 6.97 -16.32
C ASP A 580 -17.42 5.80 -15.59
N THR A 581 -18.15 4.94 -16.30
CA THR A 581 -18.85 3.79 -15.72
C THR A 581 -17.93 2.57 -15.59
N LEU A 582 -18.21 1.70 -14.61
CA LEU A 582 -17.49 0.42 -14.45
C LEU A 582 -17.44 -0.36 -15.77
N LEU A 583 -18.59 -0.54 -16.42
CA LEU A 583 -18.75 -1.32 -17.65
C LEU A 583 -17.80 -0.88 -18.78
N THR A 584 -17.54 0.42 -18.92
CA THR A 584 -16.64 0.95 -19.97
C THR A 584 -15.16 0.83 -19.61
N ASN A 585 -14.85 0.57 -18.32
CA ASN A 585 -13.50 0.44 -17.76
C ASN A 585 -13.16 -1.01 -17.37
N LEU A 586 -14.02 -1.98 -17.66
CA LEU A 586 -13.67 -3.40 -17.66
C LEU A 586 -12.81 -3.71 -18.88
N THR A 587 -11.84 -4.61 -18.72
CA THR A 587 -10.88 -5.01 -19.78
C THR A 587 -10.33 -3.80 -20.53
N PHE A 588 -9.57 -2.98 -19.80
CA PHE A 588 -9.04 -1.69 -20.24
C PHE A 588 -7.53 -1.61 -19.98
N PRO A 589 -6.70 -1.19 -20.95
CA PRO A 589 -5.23 -1.17 -20.85
C PRO A 589 -4.69 -0.05 -19.94
N GLY A 590 -5.58 0.74 -19.34
CA GLY A 590 -5.22 1.78 -18.38
C GLY A 590 -4.59 3.04 -18.98
N HIS A 591 -4.65 4.13 -18.22
CA HIS A 591 -3.99 5.38 -18.54
C HIS A 591 -2.56 5.41 -17.97
N GLN A 592 -1.57 5.81 -18.75
CA GLN A 592 -0.17 5.80 -18.29
C GLN A 592 0.21 7.08 -17.54
N LEU A 593 0.86 6.95 -16.38
CA LEU A 593 1.28 8.08 -15.53
C LEU A 593 2.75 8.49 -15.73
N ASN A 594 3.64 7.52 -15.94
CA ASN A 594 5.06 7.75 -16.20
C ASN A 594 5.28 8.21 -17.66
N GLN A 595 6.28 9.07 -17.86
CA GLN A 595 6.59 9.65 -19.17
C GLN A 595 7.56 8.75 -19.98
N PRO A 596 7.74 9.00 -21.29
CA PRO A 596 8.83 8.40 -22.05
C PRO A 596 10.20 8.63 -21.42
N GLU A 597 11.11 7.69 -21.62
CA GLU A 597 12.48 7.78 -21.14
C GLU A 597 13.26 8.88 -21.86
N VAL A 598 14.00 9.66 -21.09
CA VAL A 598 14.93 10.67 -21.58
C VAL A 598 16.33 10.08 -21.65
N ASP A 599 16.92 10.06 -22.84
CA ASP A 599 18.33 9.73 -23.04
C ASP A 599 19.21 10.75 -22.32
N TRP A 600 19.96 10.24 -21.33
CA TRP A 600 20.80 11.04 -20.45
C TRP A 600 21.98 11.70 -21.18
N MET A 601 22.39 11.20 -22.34
CA MET A 601 23.48 11.76 -23.15
C MET A 601 23.03 12.91 -24.05
N THR A 602 21.74 12.96 -24.43
CA THR A 602 21.23 13.93 -25.41
C THR A 602 20.16 14.88 -24.87
N GLY A 603 19.56 14.60 -23.72
CA GLY A 603 18.50 15.44 -23.13
C GLY A 603 17.22 15.47 -23.98
N ALA A 604 16.99 14.40 -24.76
CA ALA A 604 15.84 14.17 -25.61
C ALA A 604 15.20 12.82 -25.27
N PHE A 605 13.93 12.62 -25.66
CA PHE A 605 13.32 11.29 -25.53
C PHE A 605 13.93 10.29 -26.51
N TYR A 606 14.00 9.03 -26.11
CA TYR A 606 14.23 7.94 -27.06
C TYR A 606 13.13 7.95 -28.15
N PRO A 607 13.46 7.73 -29.43
CA PRO A 607 12.46 7.66 -30.49
C PRO A 607 11.46 6.53 -30.26
N ALA A 608 10.17 6.81 -30.43
CA ALA A 608 9.16 5.77 -30.45
C ALA A 608 9.39 4.79 -31.62
N ARG A 609 9.10 3.51 -31.40
CA ARG A 609 9.09 2.46 -32.42
C ARG A 609 7.68 2.16 -32.86
N SER A 610 7.51 1.77 -34.12
CA SER A 610 6.23 1.28 -34.62
C SER A 610 6.13 -0.22 -34.34
N THR A 611 4.93 -0.72 -34.05
CA THR A 611 4.68 -2.16 -33.91
C THR A 611 4.90 -2.96 -35.21
N VAL A 612 5.10 -2.28 -36.35
CA VAL A 612 5.66 -2.86 -37.60
C VAL A 612 7.01 -3.52 -37.34
N ASP A 613 7.84 -2.94 -36.47
CA ASP A 613 9.17 -3.45 -36.13
C ASP A 613 9.14 -4.52 -35.01
N PHE A 614 7.94 -4.85 -34.51
CA PHE A 614 7.70 -5.87 -33.47
C PHE A 614 6.93 -7.08 -34.04
N TRP A 615 5.59 -7.00 -34.11
CA TRP A 615 4.70 -8.08 -34.52
C TRP A 615 4.09 -7.88 -35.91
N ASP A 616 4.08 -6.64 -36.41
CA ASP A 616 3.34 -6.14 -37.56
C ASP A 616 1.83 -6.51 -37.56
N PHE A 617 1.01 -5.66 -36.94
CA PHE A 617 -0.45 -5.80 -36.91
C PHE A 617 -1.15 -5.25 -38.17
N GLY A 618 -0.43 -4.96 -39.24
CA GLY A 618 -0.97 -4.35 -40.47
C GLY A 618 -1.60 -2.97 -40.24
N ASP A 619 -2.90 -2.85 -40.54
CA ASP A 619 -3.65 -1.60 -40.38
C ASP A 619 -3.83 -1.19 -38.90
N TYR A 620 -3.56 -2.09 -37.95
CA TYR A 620 -3.68 -1.87 -36.50
C TYR A 620 -2.35 -1.53 -35.81
N ASN A 621 -1.31 -1.17 -36.57
CA ASN A 621 -0.03 -0.77 -36.00
C ASN A 621 -0.07 0.60 -35.31
N PHE A 622 0.66 0.73 -34.20
CA PHE A 622 0.78 1.95 -33.40
C PHE A 622 2.23 2.17 -32.92
N ASN A 623 2.47 3.32 -32.28
CA ASN A 623 3.79 3.66 -31.73
C ASN A 623 3.91 3.26 -30.26
N ILE A 624 5.09 2.82 -29.84
CA ILE A 624 5.45 2.60 -28.43
C ILE A 624 6.71 3.41 -28.12
N TYR A 625 6.66 4.17 -27.03
CA TYR A 625 7.82 4.87 -26.48
C TYR A 625 8.57 3.98 -25.48
N ASN A 626 9.90 4.01 -25.52
CA ASN A 626 10.72 3.49 -24.42
C ASN A 626 10.45 4.31 -23.13
N THR A 627 10.51 3.67 -21.97
CA THR A 627 10.08 4.23 -20.67
C THR A 627 10.98 3.79 -19.53
N GLU A 628 11.31 4.68 -18.60
CA GLU A 628 12.00 4.29 -17.36
C GLU A 628 11.12 3.32 -16.54
N ILE A 629 11.75 2.45 -15.73
CA ILE A 629 11.03 1.44 -14.94
C ILE A 629 10.25 2.12 -13.83
N ALA A 630 8.94 2.22 -14.01
CA ALA A 630 8.01 2.81 -13.04
C ALA A 630 7.31 1.69 -12.25
N ARG A 631 7.54 1.62 -10.94
CA ARG A 631 7.05 0.56 -10.04
C ARG A 631 6.66 1.08 -8.65
N ARG A 632 6.05 0.23 -7.83
CA ARG A 632 5.53 0.52 -6.48
C ARG A 632 4.59 1.72 -6.46
N GLY A 633 3.49 1.65 -7.21
CA GLY A 633 2.46 2.69 -7.23
C GLY A 633 1.84 2.92 -5.85
N SER A 634 1.49 4.18 -5.56
CA SER A 634 0.89 4.65 -4.31
C SER A 634 -0.12 5.75 -4.59
N TRP A 635 -1.29 5.70 -3.95
CA TRP A 635 -2.40 6.63 -4.20
C TRP A 635 -2.66 7.54 -2.99
N LEU A 636 -2.30 8.81 -3.14
CA LEU A 636 -2.63 9.87 -2.18
C LEU A 636 -3.81 10.65 -2.73
N GLY A 637 -5.03 10.44 -2.22
CA GLY A 637 -6.22 11.14 -2.70
C GLY A 637 -7.17 11.53 -1.57
N GLN A 638 -8.10 12.45 -1.84
CA GLN A 638 -9.06 12.95 -0.87
C GLN A 638 -10.44 13.20 -1.47
N ASP A 639 -11.45 13.27 -0.61
CA ASP A 639 -12.83 13.54 -1.03
C ASP A 639 -13.00 14.91 -1.69
N ILE A 640 -13.88 14.97 -2.69
CA ILE A 640 -14.24 16.20 -3.41
C ILE A 640 -14.77 17.29 -2.46
N TYR A 641 -15.42 16.93 -1.36
CA TYR A 641 -15.88 17.84 -0.30
C TYR A 641 -14.75 18.75 0.20
N LYS A 642 -13.51 18.24 0.32
CA LYS A 642 -12.36 18.99 0.83
C LYS A 642 -11.82 20.04 -0.13
N VAL A 643 -12.23 20.03 -1.40
CA VAL A 643 -11.68 20.92 -2.45
C VAL A 643 -12.74 21.60 -3.33
N HIS A 644 -14.01 21.27 -3.16
CA HIS A 644 -15.11 21.90 -3.88
C HIS A 644 -15.47 23.26 -3.28
N LYS A 645 -15.67 24.28 -4.13
CA LYS A 645 -15.86 25.70 -3.72
C LYS A 645 -17.03 25.96 -2.75
N ASP A 646 -18.02 25.07 -2.74
CA ASP A 646 -19.27 25.23 -1.97
C ASP A 646 -19.15 24.63 -0.55
N THR A 647 -18.07 23.86 -0.31
CA THR A 647 -17.79 23.12 0.93
C THR A 647 -16.38 23.38 1.47
N SER A 648 -15.50 24.04 0.71
CA SER A 648 -14.08 24.21 1.05
C SER A 648 -13.54 25.61 0.70
N LYS A 649 -12.55 26.05 1.49
CA LYS A 649 -11.69 27.22 1.26
C LYS A 649 -10.41 26.89 0.46
N ALA A 650 -10.14 25.62 0.14
CA ALA A 650 -8.94 25.19 -0.58
C ALA A 650 -8.80 25.93 -1.93
N GLY A 651 -7.61 26.48 -2.18
CA GLY A 651 -7.32 27.34 -3.33
C GLY A 651 -6.81 26.60 -4.57
N TYR A 652 -6.22 25.40 -4.40
CA TYR A 652 -5.48 24.71 -5.46
C TYR A 652 -6.20 23.49 -6.03
N GLY A 653 -7.14 22.91 -5.27
CA GLY A 653 -8.10 21.94 -5.80
C GLY A 653 -7.55 20.55 -6.14
N LEU A 654 -6.42 20.16 -5.55
CA LEU A 654 -5.81 18.84 -5.76
C LEU A 654 -6.75 17.73 -5.24
N LEU A 655 -7.18 16.82 -6.10
CA LEU A 655 -8.00 15.65 -5.72
C LEU A 655 -7.13 14.43 -5.40
N ALA A 656 -6.10 14.21 -6.20
CA ALA A 656 -5.17 13.11 -6.00
C ALA A 656 -3.75 13.46 -6.50
N LEU A 657 -2.77 12.85 -5.84
CA LEU A 657 -1.35 12.87 -6.14
C LEU A 657 -0.85 11.41 -6.24
N PRO A 658 -1.24 10.64 -7.28
CA PRO A 658 -0.64 9.33 -7.52
C PRO A 658 0.88 9.46 -7.66
N SER A 659 1.59 8.57 -6.98
CA SER A 659 3.05 8.55 -6.88
C SER A 659 3.59 7.15 -7.12
N TRP A 660 4.86 7.05 -7.50
CA TRP A 660 5.54 5.79 -7.80
C TRP A 660 7.05 5.92 -7.70
N LYS A 661 7.77 4.80 -7.67
CA LYS A 661 9.24 4.74 -7.75
C LYS A 661 9.68 4.60 -9.23
N GLN A 662 10.64 5.40 -9.70
CA GLN A 662 11.09 5.39 -11.10
C GLN A 662 12.62 5.42 -11.23
N GLY A 663 13.19 4.62 -12.13
CA GLY A 663 14.62 4.63 -12.46
C GLY A 663 14.95 3.82 -13.72
N GLN A 664 16.13 4.06 -14.31
CA GLN A 664 16.57 3.40 -15.55
C GLN A 664 17.18 2.00 -15.34
N MET A 665 17.68 1.68 -14.14
CA MET A 665 18.36 0.39 -13.93
C MET A 665 17.37 -0.72 -13.54
N ASN A 666 17.43 -1.84 -14.27
CA ASN A 666 16.79 -3.10 -13.88
C ASN A 666 17.26 -3.53 -12.49
N GLN A 667 16.31 -3.67 -11.56
CA GLN A 667 16.38 -4.28 -10.22
C GLN A 667 17.41 -3.67 -9.24
N GLY A 668 17.05 -3.51 -7.95
CA GLY A 668 17.93 -3.02 -6.88
C GLY A 668 18.56 -1.60 -7.00
N GLY A 669 18.55 -1.00 -8.20
CA GLY A 669 19.33 0.19 -8.56
C GLY A 669 18.74 1.55 -8.17
N PRO A 670 19.33 2.64 -8.71
CA PRO A 670 18.97 4.00 -8.37
C PRO A 670 17.56 4.32 -8.87
N ALA A 671 16.78 5.01 -8.05
CA ALA A 671 15.42 5.39 -8.39
C ALA A 671 14.77 6.33 -7.38
N ASP A 672 14.00 7.27 -7.93
CA ASP A 672 13.34 8.40 -7.28
C ASP A 672 11.83 8.18 -7.06
N VAL A 673 11.21 8.99 -6.20
CA VAL A 673 9.76 9.07 -6.01
C VAL A 673 9.16 10.15 -6.92
N MET A 674 8.41 9.71 -7.92
CA MET A 674 7.74 10.55 -8.90
C MET A 674 6.25 10.72 -8.56
N ALA A 675 5.62 11.82 -9.01
CA ALA A 675 4.18 12.06 -8.82
C ALA A 675 3.50 12.86 -9.95
N ARG A 676 2.19 12.66 -10.12
CA ARG A 676 1.29 13.46 -10.99
C ARG A 676 0.18 14.11 -10.19
N ARG A 677 -0.29 15.29 -10.59
CA ARG A 677 -1.41 15.99 -9.95
C ARG A 677 -2.70 15.73 -10.74
N ILE A 678 -3.76 15.27 -10.07
CA ILE A 678 -5.13 15.23 -10.59
C ILE A 678 -5.93 16.31 -9.86
N VAL A 679 -6.51 17.25 -10.60
CA VAL A 679 -7.06 18.51 -10.04
C VAL A 679 -8.52 18.68 -10.42
N ILE A 680 -9.33 19.14 -9.46
CA ILE A 680 -10.77 19.36 -9.65
C ILE A 680 -11.04 20.33 -10.81
N PRO A 681 -11.85 19.95 -11.80
CA PRO A 681 -12.06 20.78 -12.98
C PRO A 681 -12.80 22.09 -12.64
N ASN A 682 -12.64 23.08 -13.52
CA ASN A 682 -13.33 24.38 -13.44
C ASN A 682 -13.08 25.16 -12.12
N LYS A 683 -11.90 25.01 -11.51
CA LYS A 683 -11.49 25.71 -10.28
C LYS A 683 -12.49 25.50 -9.13
N GLY A 684 -12.78 24.24 -8.83
CA GLY A 684 -13.70 23.84 -7.76
C GLY A 684 -15.19 24.03 -8.10
N LYS A 685 -15.55 24.31 -9.36
CA LYS A 685 -16.94 24.41 -9.86
C LYS A 685 -17.38 23.13 -10.59
N TRP A 686 -17.05 21.97 -10.02
CA TRP A 686 -17.44 20.69 -10.58
C TRP A 686 -18.95 20.44 -10.40
N THR A 687 -19.52 19.63 -11.30
CA THR A 687 -20.87 19.04 -11.17
C THR A 687 -20.86 17.70 -11.89
N LEU A 688 -21.56 16.71 -11.32
CA LEU A 688 -21.62 15.34 -11.84
C LEU A 688 -22.08 15.28 -13.31
N THR A 689 -23.14 16.01 -13.66
CA THR A 689 -23.70 16.02 -15.03
C THR A 689 -22.81 16.66 -16.09
N THR A 690 -21.98 17.63 -15.70
CA THR A 690 -21.11 18.34 -16.66
C THR A 690 -19.78 17.60 -16.84
N TYR A 691 -19.16 17.22 -15.72
CA TYR A 691 -17.76 16.76 -15.68
C TYR A 691 -17.59 15.26 -15.40
N GLY A 692 -18.64 14.56 -14.96
CA GLY A 692 -18.58 13.15 -14.61
C GLY A 692 -17.63 12.89 -13.43
N ASN A 693 -16.90 11.77 -13.48
CA ASN A 693 -15.90 11.41 -12.48
C ASN A 693 -14.84 12.53 -12.30
N PRO A 694 -14.68 13.09 -11.09
CA PRO A 694 -13.71 14.15 -10.82
C PRO A 694 -12.25 13.64 -10.79
N TYR A 695 -12.02 12.35 -10.54
CA TYR A 695 -10.69 11.73 -10.52
C TYR A 695 -10.21 11.27 -11.91
N ALA A 696 -11.05 11.33 -12.95
CA ALA A 696 -10.74 10.86 -14.29
C ALA A 696 -9.42 11.41 -14.87
N PHE A 697 -8.67 10.59 -15.61
CA PHE A 697 -7.35 10.92 -16.17
C PHE A 697 -7.30 12.22 -17.00
N ARG A 698 -8.42 12.56 -17.67
CA ARG A 698 -8.62 13.86 -18.35
C ARG A 698 -8.46 15.11 -17.44
N ASN A 699 -8.47 14.93 -16.13
CA ASN A 699 -8.25 15.97 -15.11
C ASN A 699 -6.82 15.93 -14.52
N MET A 700 -5.94 15.05 -15.02
CA MET A 700 -4.51 15.07 -14.72
C MET A 700 -3.86 16.31 -15.34
N GLU A 701 -3.04 17.01 -14.57
CA GLU A 701 -2.27 18.13 -15.09
C GLU A 701 -1.12 17.67 -15.99
N CYS A 702 -1.23 18.03 -17.27
CA CYS A 702 -0.15 17.96 -18.24
C CYS A 702 -0.31 19.08 -19.27
N LYS A 703 0.79 19.76 -19.63
CA LYS A 703 0.80 20.82 -20.65
C LYS A 703 1.01 20.24 -22.05
N THR A 704 1.79 19.17 -22.16
CA THR A 704 2.23 18.58 -23.43
C THR A 704 1.76 17.15 -23.55
N TRP A 705 0.80 16.90 -24.45
CA TRP A 705 0.24 15.57 -24.72
C TRP A 705 0.71 15.05 -26.08
N GLY A 706 1.19 13.80 -26.09
CA GLY A 706 1.45 13.00 -27.30
C GLY A 706 0.45 11.86 -27.46
N GLU A 707 0.52 11.15 -28.59
CA GLU A 707 -0.15 9.85 -28.81
C GLU A 707 -1.67 9.81 -28.51
N THR A 708 -2.39 10.92 -28.65
CA THR A 708 -3.82 11.05 -28.22
C THR A 708 -4.83 10.21 -29.00
N ALA A 709 -4.40 9.57 -30.09
CA ALA A 709 -5.20 8.65 -30.91
C ALA A 709 -4.65 7.21 -30.91
N ASN A 710 -3.64 6.93 -30.07
CA ASN A 710 -2.99 5.63 -29.99
C ASN A 710 -3.78 4.69 -29.05
N PRO A 711 -4.14 3.46 -29.49
CA PRO A 711 -4.93 2.54 -28.67
C PRO A 711 -4.19 2.07 -27.40
N TYR A 712 -2.85 2.04 -27.41
CA TYR A 712 -2.03 1.66 -26.26
C TYR A 712 -1.88 2.80 -25.22
N TYR A 713 -2.16 4.04 -25.61
CA TYR A 713 -2.18 5.21 -24.71
C TYR A 713 -3.58 5.87 -24.70
N PRO A 714 -4.62 5.21 -24.15
CA PRO A 714 -5.97 5.77 -24.14
C PRO A 714 -5.97 7.11 -23.40
N GLY A 715 -6.45 8.17 -24.06
CA GLY A 715 -6.42 9.53 -23.53
C GLY A 715 -5.09 10.30 -23.77
N GLY A 716 -4.09 9.65 -24.35
CA GLY A 716 -2.78 10.21 -24.68
C GLY A 716 -1.71 10.01 -23.61
N LEU A 717 -0.47 10.31 -23.98
CA LEU A 717 0.72 10.19 -23.14
C LEU A 717 1.23 11.57 -22.73
N CYS A 718 1.51 11.78 -21.43
CA CYS A 718 2.02 13.06 -20.93
C CYS A 718 3.54 13.16 -21.12
N LEU A 719 3.99 14.22 -21.79
CA LEU A 719 5.39 14.47 -22.14
C LEU A 719 6.09 15.51 -21.23
N ASP A 720 5.40 16.01 -20.20
CA ASP A 720 6.00 16.87 -19.16
C ASP A 720 6.64 15.99 -18.08
N SER A 721 7.80 16.37 -17.52
CA SER A 721 8.39 15.71 -16.33
C SER A 721 7.35 15.52 -15.23
N ALA A 722 7.34 14.34 -14.59
CA ALA A 722 6.65 14.15 -13.33
C ALA A 722 7.21 15.11 -12.26
N ILE A 723 6.52 15.24 -11.13
CA ILE A 723 7.08 15.91 -9.95
C ILE A 723 8.01 14.93 -9.29
N ASN A 724 9.31 15.23 -9.27
CA ASN A 724 10.29 14.41 -8.56
C ASN A 724 10.39 14.87 -7.10
N LEU A 725 9.96 14.02 -6.17
CA LEU A 725 9.81 14.36 -4.75
C LEU A 725 11.08 14.09 -3.94
N SER A 726 11.94 13.17 -4.39
CA SER A 726 13.18 12.77 -3.71
C SER A 726 14.46 13.35 -4.33
N ALA A 727 14.45 13.86 -5.56
CA ALA A 727 15.65 14.36 -6.23
C ALA A 727 16.54 15.29 -5.38
N MET A 728 17.78 14.85 -5.23
CA MET A 728 18.88 15.53 -4.54
C MET A 728 20.00 15.89 -5.52
N VAL A 729 20.73 16.96 -5.24
CA VAL A 729 21.98 17.31 -5.92
C VAL A 729 23.16 16.81 -5.07
N PRO A 730 24.04 15.93 -5.57
CA PRO A 730 25.24 15.51 -4.85
C PRO A 730 26.32 16.62 -4.93
N ASP A 731 26.80 17.08 -3.77
CA ASP A 731 27.64 18.27 -3.64
C ASP A 731 29.14 17.98 -3.50
N THR A 732 29.48 17.04 -2.60
CA THR A 732 30.86 16.62 -2.35
C THR A 732 30.94 15.11 -2.36
N CYS A 733 32.00 14.57 -2.98
CA CYS A 733 32.15 13.14 -3.22
C CYS A 733 33.61 12.66 -3.05
N GLN A 734 33.77 11.36 -2.79
CA GLN A 734 35.05 10.67 -2.73
C GLN A 734 34.99 9.28 -3.37
N ASP A 735 36.12 8.75 -3.84
CA ASP A 735 36.21 7.34 -4.24
C ASP A 735 36.24 6.45 -2.98
N SER A 736 35.28 5.55 -2.84
CA SER A 736 35.13 4.67 -1.68
C SER A 736 36.26 3.65 -1.49
N GLY A 737 37.07 3.40 -2.52
CA GLY A 737 38.22 2.51 -2.48
C GLY A 737 39.56 3.19 -2.20
N THR A 738 39.71 4.49 -2.49
CA THR A 738 40.96 5.24 -2.21
C THR A 738 40.82 6.28 -1.09
N GLY A 739 39.60 6.76 -0.81
CA GLY A 739 39.34 7.89 0.09
C GLY A 739 39.68 9.27 -0.50
N GLU A 740 40.10 9.34 -1.77
CA GLU A 740 40.43 10.60 -2.44
C GLU A 740 39.15 11.31 -2.92
N SER A 741 39.14 12.64 -2.84
CA SER A 741 38.00 13.44 -3.35
C SER A 741 37.87 13.34 -4.87
N VAL A 742 36.63 13.18 -5.34
CA VAL A 742 36.27 13.13 -6.75
C VAL A 742 35.14 14.13 -7.05
N LEU A 743 34.94 14.45 -8.33
CA LEU A 743 33.76 15.20 -8.75
C LEU A 743 32.52 14.32 -8.56
N CYS A 744 31.46 14.88 -7.98
CA CYS A 744 30.13 14.29 -8.01
C CYS A 744 29.56 14.28 -9.45
N PRO A 745 28.58 13.42 -9.77
CA PRO A 745 27.84 13.50 -11.03
C PRO A 745 27.28 14.90 -11.26
N GLN A 746 27.30 15.37 -12.49
CA GLN A 746 26.77 16.68 -12.89
C GLN A 746 25.82 16.57 -14.09
N VAL A 747 24.88 17.51 -14.15
CA VAL A 747 23.93 17.64 -15.27
C VAL A 747 24.10 18.99 -15.94
N ASN A 748 24.41 18.97 -17.24
CA ASN A 748 24.47 20.16 -18.08
C ASN A 748 23.06 20.55 -18.55
N LEU A 749 22.58 21.68 -18.03
CA LEU A 749 21.27 22.25 -18.36
C LEU A 749 21.38 23.48 -19.29
N SER A 750 22.60 23.80 -19.75
CA SER A 750 22.89 24.95 -20.62
C SER A 750 22.78 24.66 -22.12
N GLY A 751 22.56 23.39 -22.50
CA GLY A 751 22.61 22.91 -23.89
C GLY A 751 21.47 23.38 -24.80
N GLY A 752 20.39 23.94 -24.26
CA GLY A 752 19.19 24.33 -25.02
C GLY A 752 18.31 23.16 -25.47
N THR A 753 18.57 21.97 -24.94
CA THR A 753 17.77 20.75 -25.04
C THR A 753 16.51 20.83 -24.17
N THR A 754 15.54 19.93 -24.38
CA THR A 754 14.29 19.89 -23.60
C THR A 754 14.55 19.46 -22.15
N PHE A 755 15.46 18.51 -21.96
CA PHE A 755 15.93 18.01 -20.68
C PHE A 755 17.45 18.19 -20.57
N GLY A 756 18.01 17.95 -19.38
CA GLY A 756 19.45 18.03 -19.14
C GLY A 756 20.24 16.92 -19.80
N ILE A 757 21.56 17.06 -19.80
CA ILE A 757 22.52 16.04 -20.25
C ILE A 757 23.42 15.68 -19.07
N GLY A 758 23.44 14.41 -18.66
CA GLY A 758 24.29 13.89 -17.58
C GLY A 758 25.73 13.63 -18.04
N ASP A 759 26.67 13.64 -17.10
CA ASP A 759 28.08 13.25 -17.33
C ASP A 759 28.41 11.81 -16.89
N THR A 760 27.48 11.17 -16.17
CA THR A 760 27.66 9.89 -15.49
C THR A 760 26.60 8.90 -15.97
N ASN A 761 27.03 7.73 -16.45
CA ASN A 761 26.10 6.69 -16.91
C ASN A 761 25.26 6.13 -15.73
N PRO A 762 23.91 6.23 -15.77
CA PRO A 762 23.01 5.66 -14.76
C PRO A 762 22.85 4.13 -14.88
N ILE A 763 23.06 3.56 -16.07
CA ILE A 763 22.94 2.13 -16.34
C ILE A 763 24.27 1.45 -15.98
N LEU A 764 24.48 1.22 -14.69
CA LEU A 764 25.72 0.66 -14.13
C LEU A 764 25.72 -0.89 -14.10
N GLN A 765 25.33 -1.55 -15.18
CA GLN A 765 25.15 -3.01 -15.23
C GLN A 765 26.44 -3.83 -15.42
N GLY A 766 26.47 -5.02 -14.80
CA GLY A 766 27.34 -6.13 -15.21
C GLY A 766 28.78 -6.17 -14.67
N SER A 767 29.36 -7.36 -14.70
CA SER A 767 30.73 -7.66 -14.23
C SER A 767 31.86 -7.05 -15.07
N ASN A 768 31.53 -6.44 -16.21
CA ASN A 768 32.48 -5.81 -17.13
C ASN A 768 32.48 -4.26 -17.06
N VAL A 769 31.56 -3.64 -16.32
CA VAL A 769 31.61 -2.19 -16.06
C VAL A 769 32.49 -1.93 -14.85
N THR A 770 33.45 -1.01 -14.97
CA THR A 770 34.25 -0.57 -13.82
C THR A 770 33.30 -0.01 -12.76
N PRO A 771 33.21 -0.59 -11.55
CA PRO A 771 32.19 -0.16 -10.59
C PRO A 771 32.33 1.33 -10.28
N ASN A 772 31.23 2.07 -10.37
CA ASN A 772 31.19 3.43 -9.85
C ASN A 772 31.43 3.35 -8.33
N LYS A 773 32.52 3.97 -7.86
CA LYS A 773 32.98 4.00 -6.47
C LYS A 773 32.66 5.32 -5.77
N THR A 774 32.02 6.26 -6.44
CA THR A 774 31.71 7.58 -5.89
C THR A 774 30.77 7.47 -4.69
N LYS A 775 31.32 7.64 -3.49
CA LYS A 775 30.57 7.89 -2.26
C LYS A 775 30.21 9.38 -2.23
N VAL A 776 28.93 9.69 -2.08
CA VAL A 776 28.43 11.05 -1.84
C VAL A 776 28.59 11.36 -0.35
N LEU A 777 29.11 12.54 -0.03
CA LEU A 777 29.35 12.99 1.33
C LEU A 777 28.32 14.04 1.78
N SER A 778 27.94 14.97 0.90
CA SER A 778 26.91 15.98 1.17
C SER A 778 26.00 16.19 -0.05
N TRP A 779 24.80 16.71 0.20
CA TRP A 779 23.75 16.92 -0.81
C TRP A 779 22.82 18.08 -0.43
N HIS A 780 22.06 18.60 -1.41
CA HIS A 780 20.97 19.55 -1.18
C HIS A 780 19.81 19.37 -2.16
N GLN A 781 18.66 19.97 -1.85
CA GLN A 781 17.50 20.09 -2.74
C GLN A 781 17.19 21.55 -3.05
N CYS A 782 16.59 21.78 -4.23
CA CYS A 782 16.01 23.06 -4.60
C CYS A 782 14.55 22.90 -5.05
N PRO A 783 13.70 23.93 -4.92
CA PRO A 783 13.98 25.22 -4.31
C PRO A 783 14.06 25.12 -2.78
N ALA A 784 15.01 25.84 -2.17
CA ALA A 784 15.14 25.99 -0.74
C ALA A 784 15.55 27.44 -0.40
N SER A 785 15.13 27.95 0.75
CA SER A 785 15.50 29.28 1.24
C SER A 785 15.62 29.28 2.77
N PHE A 786 16.86 29.30 3.25
CA PHE A 786 17.19 29.15 4.67
C PHE A 786 18.42 29.98 5.06
N THR A 787 18.69 30.05 6.37
CA THR A 787 19.95 30.51 6.94
C THR A 787 20.51 29.41 7.84
N THR A 788 21.75 28.99 7.61
CA THR A 788 22.41 27.99 8.47
C THR A 788 22.63 28.56 9.88
N VAL A 789 22.19 27.79 10.89
CA VAL A 789 22.28 28.12 12.32
C VAL A 789 23.55 27.55 12.93
N THR A 790 23.77 26.25 12.69
CA THR A 790 24.92 25.47 13.17
C THR A 790 25.38 24.50 12.07
N ALA A 791 26.66 24.15 12.08
CA ALA A 791 27.24 23.17 11.18
C ALA A 791 28.53 22.59 11.78
N THR A 792 28.83 21.31 11.53
CA THR A 792 30.08 20.67 11.92
C THR A 792 31.27 21.39 11.28
N GLU A 793 32.32 21.66 12.07
CA GLU A 793 33.50 22.41 11.60
C GLU A 793 34.14 21.74 10.37
N GLY A 794 34.35 22.52 9.31
CA GLY A 794 34.91 22.05 8.04
C GLY A 794 33.88 21.56 7.02
N THR A 795 32.58 21.49 7.37
CA THR A 795 31.52 21.16 6.41
C THR A 795 31.34 22.28 5.39
N THR A 796 31.38 21.95 4.09
CA THR A 796 31.10 22.91 3.02
C THR A 796 29.59 23.10 2.90
N LEU A 797 29.11 24.36 2.93
CA LEU A 797 27.69 24.68 2.87
C LEU A 797 27.22 24.97 1.44
N TYR A 798 26.21 24.24 1.01
CA TYR A 798 25.55 24.38 -0.30
C TYR A 798 24.12 24.87 -0.14
N THR A 799 23.68 25.68 -1.10
CA THR A 799 22.39 26.38 -1.14
C THR A 799 21.99 26.58 -2.60
N CYS A 800 20.71 26.85 -2.86
CA CYS A 800 20.22 27.15 -4.21
C CYS A 800 20.78 28.42 -4.86
N ASP A 801 21.52 29.26 -4.12
CA ASP A 801 22.22 30.43 -4.66
C ASP A 801 23.67 30.13 -5.09
N ASN A 802 24.25 29.01 -4.62
CA ASN A 802 25.56 28.49 -5.02
C ASN A 802 25.53 27.05 -5.58
N ASP A 803 24.36 26.53 -5.96
CA ASP A 803 24.21 25.35 -6.82
C ASP A 803 25.07 25.56 -8.08
N LEU A 804 25.88 24.55 -8.40
CA LEU A 804 26.79 24.58 -9.55
C LEU A 804 26.05 24.34 -10.88
N ARG A 805 24.80 23.87 -10.82
CA ARG A 805 23.92 23.72 -11.98
C ARG A 805 23.47 25.09 -12.49
N THR A 806 23.68 25.29 -13.79
CA THR A 806 23.58 26.61 -14.45
C THR A 806 22.20 26.91 -15.04
N ASP A 807 21.18 26.12 -14.72
CA ASP A 807 19.81 26.38 -15.13
C ASP A 807 19.22 27.58 -14.40
N THR A 808 18.25 28.24 -15.02
CA THR A 808 17.48 29.29 -14.32
C THR A 808 16.51 28.71 -13.29
N SER A 809 16.37 27.38 -13.22
CA SER A 809 15.48 26.65 -12.32
C SER A 809 16.13 26.11 -11.04
N SER A 810 17.45 26.21 -10.84
CA SER A 810 18.07 25.93 -9.53
C SER A 810 17.73 27.01 -8.49
N LYS A 811 17.47 28.24 -8.94
CA LYS A 811 17.26 29.42 -8.09
C LYS A 811 16.03 29.34 -7.19
N ALA A 812 16.16 29.88 -5.97
CA ALA A 812 15.06 30.01 -5.03
C ALA A 812 13.81 30.66 -5.66
N GLY A 813 12.66 30.00 -5.50
CA GLY A 813 11.37 30.45 -6.07
C GLY A 813 11.05 29.93 -7.48
N THR A 814 11.83 28.98 -8.01
CA THR A 814 11.52 28.25 -9.25
C THR A 814 11.27 26.76 -8.96
N THR A 815 11.19 25.88 -9.97
CA THR A 815 10.85 24.47 -9.74
C THR A 815 11.98 23.62 -9.15
N GLY A 816 13.25 24.03 -9.23
CA GLY A 816 14.36 23.28 -8.64
C GLY A 816 14.42 21.83 -9.09
N THR A 817 14.83 20.95 -8.16
CA THR A 817 14.96 19.50 -8.40
C THR A 817 13.63 18.80 -8.65
N LEU A 818 12.48 19.47 -8.44
CA LEU A 818 11.14 18.89 -8.61
C LEU A 818 10.78 18.51 -10.05
N ARG A 819 11.66 18.73 -11.04
CA ARG A 819 11.48 18.34 -12.45
C ARG A 819 12.66 17.53 -13.01
N ASP A 820 13.61 17.19 -12.15
CA ASP A 820 14.79 16.40 -12.49
C ASP A 820 14.37 14.98 -12.89
N GLN A 821 15.08 14.40 -13.86
CA GLN A 821 14.90 12.99 -14.22
C GLN A 821 15.49 12.11 -13.11
N SER A 822 15.05 10.86 -12.97
CA SER A 822 15.50 9.97 -11.89
C SER A 822 17.01 9.74 -11.88
N TRP A 823 17.66 9.95 -13.02
CA TRP A 823 19.09 9.73 -13.22
C TRP A 823 19.94 10.99 -13.06
N TYR A 824 19.34 12.17 -12.81
CA TYR A 824 20.12 13.39 -12.54
C TYR A 824 21.02 13.21 -11.32
N ASN A 825 20.60 12.40 -10.35
CA ASN A 825 21.49 11.75 -9.39
C ASN A 825 21.50 10.23 -9.65
N PRO A 826 22.48 9.67 -10.37
CA PRO A 826 22.51 8.25 -10.71
C PRO A 826 23.00 7.35 -9.53
N LEU A 827 23.13 7.92 -8.33
CA LEU A 827 23.74 7.28 -7.17
C LEU A 827 22.76 6.98 -6.04
N ASP A 828 21.64 7.69 -5.92
CA ASP A 828 20.75 7.57 -4.77
C ASP A 828 19.59 6.59 -4.98
N VAL A 829 18.86 6.31 -3.90
CA VAL A 829 17.69 5.44 -3.95
C VAL A 829 16.66 5.81 -2.89
N ALA A 830 15.40 5.91 -3.30
CA ALA A 830 14.26 6.07 -2.41
C ALA A 830 13.44 4.75 -2.27
N LYS A 831 12.83 4.51 -1.10
CA LYS A 831 11.87 3.42 -0.85
C LYS A 831 10.74 3.88 0.11
N GLY A 832 9.71 3.05 0.26
CA GLY A 832 8.68 3.23 1.31
C GLY A 832 7.83 4.51 1.20
N HIS A 833 7.61 5.07 0.01
CA HIS A 833 6.91 6.35 -0.13
C HIS A 833 5.41 6.25 0.21
N ARG A 834 4.95 7.08 1.16
CA ARG A 834 3.58 7.11 1.70
C ARG A 834 3.17 8.55 2.03
N GLY A 835 1.87 8.83 2.18
CA GLY A 835 1.43 10.18 2.56
C GLY A 835 -0.07 10.39 2.49
N PHE A 836 -0.52 11.64 2.71
CA PHE A 836 -1.94 12.02 2.68
C PHE A 836 -2.19 13.41 2.09
N LEU A 837 -3.46 13.65 1.73
CA LEU A 837 -3.99 14.95 1.31
C LEU A 837 -5.04 15.47 2.30
N ASP A 838 -4.99 16.78 2.60
CA ASP A 838 -6.01 17.46 3.40
C ASP A 838 -6.22 18.91 2.94
N GLY A 839 -7.15 19.10 2.01
CA GLY A 839 -7.38 20.36 1.31
C GLY A 839 -6.22 20.70 0.39
N ASP A 840 -5.53 21.80 0.66
CA ASP A 840 -4.29 22.15 -0.05
C ASP A 840 -3.02 21.54 0.59
N MET A 841 -3.14 20.89 1.76
CA MET A 841 -2.00 20.23 2.41
C MET A 841 -1.67 18.92 1.69
N VAL A 842 -0.38 18.71 1.43
CA VAL A 842 0.24 17.43 1.08
C VAL A 842 1.29 17.13 2.15
N MET A 843 1.28 15.92 2.69
CA MET A 843 2.41 15.34 3.42
C MET A 843 2.84 14.07 2.67
N MET A 844 4.12 13.95 2.35
CA MET A 844 4.72 12.76 1.76
C MET A 844 5.99 12.39 2.53
N LEU A 845 6.09 11.13 2.96
CA LEU A 845 7.25 10.57 3.63
C LEU A 845 7.87 9.45 2.78
N TYR A 846 9.19 9.31 2.84
CA TYR A 846 9.94 8.29 2.09
C TYR A 846 11.30 8.03 2.76
N ALA A 847 11.77 6.79 2.71
CA ALA A 847 13.13 6.46 3.09
C ALA A 847 14.08 6.74 1.91
N TRP A 848 15.24 7.36 2.14
CA TRP A 848 16.22 7.68 1.09
C TRP A 848 17.65 7.44 1.55
N SER A 849 18.52 7.05 0.60
CA SER A 849 19.94 6.82 0.80
C SER A 849 20.77 7.42 -0.35
N PRO A 850 21.88 8.14 -0.08
CA PRO A 850 22.66 8.82 -1.12
C PRO A 850 23.46 7.88 -2.03
N ASN A 851 23.72 6.62 -1.61
CA ASN A 851 24.42 5.64 -2.41
C ASN A 851 23.75 4.25 -2.40
N TRP A 852 22.92 3.95 -3.41
CA TRP A 852 22.23 2.66 -3.56
C TRP A 852 23.18 1.45 -3.47
N ARG A 853 24.37 1.55 -4.09
CA ARG A 853 25.37 0.47 -4.11
C ARG A 853 25.98 0.18 -2.75
N LEU A 854 26.20 1.22 -1.95
CA LEU A 854 26.76 1.06 -0.61
C LEU A 854 25.65 0.60 0.35
N ASN A 855 24.44 1.11 0.18
CA ASN A 855 23.26 0.68 0.94
C ASN A 855 22.93 -0.80 0.72
N ALA A 856 23.10 -1.34 -0.49
CA ALA A 856 22.84 -2.75 -0.81
C ALA A 856 23.79 -3.75 -0.11
N VAL A 857 24.78 -3.26 0.65
CA VAL A 857 25.74 -4.08 1.42
C VAL A 857 26.02 -3.45 2.80
N GLY A 858 25.08 -2.69 3.36
CA GLY A 858 25.19 -2.11 4.71
C GLY A 858 26.26 -1.01 4.90
N ASN A 859 26.87 -0.52 3.82
CA ASN A 859 27.89 0.54 3.85
C ASN A 859 27.31 1.96 3.63
N ASP A 860 26.01 2.04 3.36
CA ASP A 860 25.18 3.25 3.50
C ASP A 860 23.85 2.84 4.16
N ARG A 861 23.05 3.81 4.60
CA ARG A 861 21.79 3.60 5.32
C ARG A 861 20.66 4.43 4.72
N TYR A 862 19.43 4.02 5.00
CA TYR A 862 18.23 4.81 4.77
C TYR A 862 17.95 5.73 5.96
N GLU A 863 17.62 6.98 5.67
CA GLU A 863 17.01 7.93 6.61
C GLU A 863 15.56 8.21 6.19
N LEU A 864 14.69 8.57 7.14
CA LEU A 864 13.32 9.00 6.83
C LEU A 864 13.28 10.48 6.45
N TYR A 865 12.82 10.76 5.23
CA TYR A 865 12.57 12.11 4.74
C TYR A 865 11.08 12.42 4.69
N ILE A 866 10.70 13.65 5.10
CA ILE A 866 9.33 14.16 4.98
C ILE A 866 9.33 15.46 4.16
N ARG A 867 8.43 15.56 3.17
CA ARG A 867 8.25 16.73 2.30
C ARG A 867 6.80 17.17 2.28
N ARG A 868 6.57 18.50 2.39
CA ARG A 868 5.22 19.05 2.54
C ARG A 868 4.91 20.19 1.57
N SER A 869 3.63 20.32 1.24
CA SER A 869 3.09 21.41 0.42
C SER A 869 1.82 21.95 1.05
N PHE A 870 1.66 23.27 1.02
CA PHE A 870 0.42 23.97 1.43
C PHE A 870 -0.33 24.56 0.23
N THR A 871 0.01 24.09 -0.97
CA THR A 871 -0.43 24.62 -2.27
C THR A 871 -0.83 23.50 -3.23
N GLY A 872 -1.33 22.38 -2.67
CA GLY A 872 -1.77 21.21 -3.41
C GLY A 872 -0.68 20.63 -4.32
N GLY A 873 0.59 20.63 -3.88
CA GLY A 873 1.73 20.09 -4.64
C GLY A 873 2.30 21.01 -5.72
N THR A 874 1.96 22.30 -5.74
CA THR A 874 2.56 23.26 -6.71
C THR A 874 3.87 23.89 -6.21
N THR A 875 4.01 24.05 -4.90
CA THR A 875 5.22 24.52 -4.20
C THR A 875 5.40 23.73 -2.90
N TRP A 876 6.64 23.58 -2.44
CA TRP A 876 6.97 22.82 -1.23
C TRP A 876 7.66 23.76 -0.25
N THR A 877 7.05 23.94 0.92
CA THR A 877 7.37 25.05 1.85
C THR A 877 7.10 24.66 3.30
N THR A 878 7.72 25.38 4.23
CA THR A 878 7.28 25.44 5.64
C THR A 878 5.86 25.98 5.77
N LEU A 879 5.25 25.92 6.97
CA LEU A 879 3.92 26.47 7.20
C LEU A 879 3.87 27.97 6.84
N PRO A 880 2.98 28.42 5.93
CA PRO A 880 2.86 29.83 5.60
C PRO A 880 2.46 30.65 6.82
N SER A 881 3.04 31.86 6.97
CA SER A 881 2.70 32.80 8.06
C SER A 881 1.21 33.19 8.15
N LYS A 882 0.43 32.88 7.12
CA LYS A 882 -1.04 32.89 7.11
C LYS A 882 -1.54 31.71 6.31
N TYR A 883 -1.73 30.57 6.95
CA TYR A 883 -2.33 29.40 6.34
C TYR A 883 -3.85 29.41 6.55
N THR A 884 -4.61 29.25 5.47
CA THR A 884 -6.07 29.13 5.52
C THR A 884 -6.44 27.68 5.36
N TYR A 885 -6.76 27.02 6.48
CA TYR A 885 -7.24 25.65 6.45
C TYR A 885 -8.55 25.52 5.64
N TRP A 886 -8.70 24.38 4.96
CA TRP A 886 -9.73 24.19 3.94
C TRP A 886 -11.15 24.18 4.52
N ASP A 887 -11.36 23.69 5.74
CA ASP A 887 -12.70 23.59 6.31
C ASP A 887 -13.31 25.00 6.53
N PRO A 888 -14.46 25.34 5.92
CA PRO A 888 -15.11 26.62 6.13
C PRO A 888 -15.59 26.84 7.57
N ASN A 889 -15.86 25.77 8.31
CA ASN A 889 -16.36 25.78 9.68
C ASN A 889 -15.25 26.10 10.68
N ASP A 890 -14.04 25.60 10.44
CA ASP A 890 -12.88 25.96 11.24
C ASP A 890 -12.60 27.48 11.16
N LYS A 891 -12.44 28.08 12.34
CA LYS A 891 -12.16 29.51 12.59
C LYS A 891 -10.77 29.73 13.19
N THR A 892 -10.06 28.65 13.50
CA THR A 892 -8.68 28.67 13.98
C THR A 892 -7.80 29.34 12.93
N LYS A 893 -6.80 30.09 13.39
CA LYS A 893 -5.87 30.79 12.53
C LYS A 893 -4.53 30.09 12.62
N TYR A 894 -4.20 29.36 11.58
CA TYR A 894 -2.89 28.76 11.43
C TYR A 894 -1.94 29.75 10.75
N GLY A 895 -0.71 29.80 11.24
CA GLY A 895 0.33 30.64 10.67
C GLY A 895 1.66 30.25 11.27
N GLY A 896 2.60 29.85 10.42
CA GLY A 896 3.96 29.56 10.85
C GLY A 896 4.68 30.84 11.29
N ASP A 897 5.60 30.67 12.23
CA ASP A 897 6.64 31.63 12.60
C ASP A 897 7.98 31.28 11.91
N GLY A 898 8.23 29.99 11.72
CA GLY A 898 9.41 29.44 11.07
C GLY A 898 9.70 28.07 11.67
N THR A 899 10.90 27.55 11.44
CA THR A 899 11.31 26.23 11.90
C THR A 899 12.79 26.05 11.62
N VAL A 900 13.44 25.12 12.32
CA VAL A 900 14.80 24.66 12.03
C VAL A 900 14.72 23.21 11.65
N ALA A 901 15.44 22.81 10.60
CA ALA A 901 15.62 21.41 10.22
C ALA A 901 17.10 21.12 10.07
N CYS A 902 17.55 19.99 10.61
CA CYS A 902 18.93 19.54 10.50
C CYS A 902 19.07 18.42 9.46
N GLU A 903 20.24 18.34 8.84
CA GLU A 903 20.63 17.23 7.96
C GLU A 903 21.85 16.53 8.54
N THR A 904 21.90 15.20 8.39
CA THR A 904 23.03 14.35 8.77
C THR A 904 23.67 13.79 7.49
N PHE A 905 24.84 14.34 7.16
CA PHE A 905 25.63 14.01 5.98
C PHE A 905 26.45 12.72 6.16
N ARG A 906 27.44 12.46 5.29
CA ARG A 906 28.38 11.35 5.43
C ARG A 906 29.81 11.82 5.61
N SER A 907 30.50 11.17 6.53
CA SER A 907 31.91 11.31 6.87
C SER A 907 32.79 10.78 5.74
N SER A 908 33.93 11.44 5.53
CA SER A 908 35.00 10.96 4.66
C SER A 908 35.72 9.74 5.23
N GLN A 909 35.68 9.54 6.55
CA GLN A 909 36.23 8.36 7.22
C GLN A 909 35.27 7.18 7.07
N THR A 910 35.73 6.09 6.46
CA THR A 910 34.93 4.88 6.19
C THR A 910 34.93 3.85 7.32
N GLN A 911 35.92 3.88 8.23
CA GLN A 911 36.00 2.97 9.38
C GLN A 911 36.74 3.62 10.56
N ALA A 912 36.10 3.62 11.73
CA ALA A 912 36.76 3.72 13.03
C ALA A 912 36.09 2.72 13.99
N SER A 913 36.76 2.37 15.10
CA SER A 913 36.15 1.54 16.13
C SER A 913 35.30 2.40 17.07
N GLY A 914 33.98 2.21 17.01
CA GLY A 914 32.99 3.02 17.74
C GLY A 914 32.16 3.89 16.81
N ASP A 915 31.14 4.55 17.35
CA ASP A 915 30.19 5.35 16.59
C ASP A 915 30.87 6.61 16.01
N LEU A 916 31.10 6.59 14.69
CA LEU A 916 31.54 7.77 13.96
C LEU A 916 30.40 8.79 13.91
N VAL A 917 30.57 9.92 14.59
CA VAL A 917 29.63 11.03 14.53
C VAL A 917 29.65 11.65 13.14
N GLU A 918 28.56 11.46 12.41
CA GLU A 918 28.38 12.01 11.06
C GLU A 918 28.26 13.54 11.05
N PRO A 919 28.78 14.25 10.02
CA PRO A 919 28.70 15.71 9.95
C PRO A 919 27.24 16.19 9.85
N ARG A 920 26.92 17.28 10.55
CA ARG A 920 25.56 17.83 10.63
C ARG A 920 25.49 19.30 10.24
N VAL A 921 24.34 19.71 9.69
CA VAL A 921 24.03 21.12 9.36
C VAL A 921 22.59 21.41 9.72
N CYS A 922 22.33 22.41 10.56
CA CYS A 922 20.99 22.87 10.90
C CYS A 922 20.67 24.19 10.21
N ASN A 923 19.51 24.24 9.55
CA ASN A 923 19.08 25.35 8.70
C ASN A 923 17.74 25.91 9.19
N SER A 924 17.71 27.21 9.47
CA SER A 924 16.48 27.92 9.83
C SER A 924 15.75 28.40 8.58
N TYR A 925 14.47 28.05 8.50
CA TYR A 925 13.55 28.43 7.43
C TYR A 925 12.51 29.41 8.00
N ALA A 926 12.26 30.50 7.29
CA ALA A 926 11.17 31.41 7.62
C ALA A 926 9.80 30.79 7.26
N ALA A 927 8.72 31.27 7.87
CA ALA A 927 7.36 30.81 7.58
C ALA A 927 6.94 31.02 6.11
N GLY A 928 6.58 29.92 5.42
CA GLY A 928 6.28 29.88 4.00
C GLY A 928 7.50 29.95 3.07
N ALA A 929 8.72 29.79 3.60
CA ALA A 929 9.92 29.64 2.78
C ALA A 929 9.92 28.29 2.06
N ALA A 930 10.54 28.23 0.88
CA ALA A 930 10.76 26.97 0.19
C ALA A 930 11.66 26.05 1.04
N GLU A 931 11.26 24.81 1.25
CA GLU A 931 11.98 23.85 2.09
C GLU A 931 12.50 22.63 1.30
N GLN A 932 13.60 22.08 1.79
CA GLN A 932 14.07 20.75 1.42
C GLN A 932 13.17 19.71 2.10
N ALA A 933 13.16 18.47 1.61
CA ALA A 933 12.66 17.38 2.43
C ALA A 933 13.51 17.25 3.72
N ARG A 934 12.87 16.95 4.84
CA ARG A 934 13.48 16.93 6.17
C ARG A 934 13.83 15.51 6.57
N ASN A 935 15.10 15.25 6.86
CA ASN A 935 15.53 14.06 7.57
C ASN A 935 15.00 14.13 9.01
N VAL A 936 14.14 13.19 9.43
CA VAL A 936 13.57 13.14 10.80
C VAL A 936 14.13 12.02 11.67
N THR A 937 14.89 11.08 11.10
CA THR A 937 15.53 9.96 11.84
C THR A 937 16.90 10.35 12.41
N GLN A 938 17.68 11.14 11.68
CA GLN A 938 18.97 11.67 12.13
C GLN A 938 19.99 10.61 12.62
N HIS A 939 19.94 9.35 12.18
CA HIS A 939 20.63 8.20 12.83
C HIS A 939 22.07 8.48 13.32
N GLN A 940 22.47 7.98 14.50
CA GLN A 940 23.83 8.20 15.03
C GLN A 940 24.90 7.55 14.15
N ALA A 941 24.74 6.24 13.92
CA ALA A 941 25.78 5.38 13.38
C ALA A 941 25.33 4.62 12.12
N MET A 942 26.28 4.18 11.29
CA MET A 942 25.99 3.49 10.02
C MET A 942 25.44 2.07 10.17
N ARG A 943 25.41 1.54 11.40
CA ARG A 943 24.81 0.24 11.75
C ARG A 943 23.27 0.25 11.77
N ILE A 944 22.62 1.40 11.86
CA ILE A 944 21.15 1.52 11.89
C ILE A 944 20.64 2.09 10.57
N THR A 945 19.50 1.59 10.12
CA THR A 945 18.83 2.01 8.89
C THR A 945 17.32 2.07 9.09
N THR A 946 16.62 2.96 8.37
CA THR A 946 15.15 3.04 8.47
C THR A 946 14.46 1.96 7.63
N LEU A 947 13.53 1.27 8.29
CA LEU A 947 12.56 0.35 7.72
C LEU A 947 11.15 0.94 7.81
N ASP A 948 10.29 0.44 6.92
CA ASP A 948 8.83 0.62 6.87
C ASP A 948 8.14 1.85 7.51
N PRO A 949 8.48 3.10 7.13
CA PRO A 949 7.92 4.30 7.75
C PRO A 949 6.41 4.46 7.50
N ARG A 950 5.62 4.72 8.54
CA ARG A 950 4.14 4.83 8.55
C ARG A 950 3.70 6.22 9.05
N PHE A 951 2.42 6.53 8.87
CA PHE A 951 1.80 7.74 9.42
C PHE A 951 0.36 7.48 9.84
N ALA A 952 -0.17 8.30 10.74
CA ALA A 952 -1.60 8.42 10.99
C ALA A 952 -2.04 9.89 10.93
N ILE A 953 -3.13 10.16 10.20
CA ILE A 953 -3.76 11.48 10.15
C ILE A 953 -4.82 11.60 11.26
N THR A 954 -4.92 12.77 11.87
CA THR A 954 -5.94 13.17 12.86
C THR A 954 -7.32 13.37 12.24
N GLY A 955 -7.77 12.42 11.42
CA GLY A 955 -8.97 12.57 10.62
C GLY A 955 -9.05 11.54 9.51
N SER A 956 -9.50 11.96 8.32
CA SER A 956 -9.84 11.04 7.25
C SER A 956 -9.70 11.77 5.90
N PRO A 957 -8.98 11.21 4.91
CA PRO A 957 -8.96 11.74 3.55
C PRO A 957 -10.37 11.88 2.94
N GLN A 958 -11.29 11.03 3.38
CA GLN A 958 -12.72 11.01 3.01
C GLN A 958 -13.54 12.18 3.60
N GLY A 959 -12.97 13.01 4.49
CA GLY A 959 -13.56 14.29 4.91
C GLY A 959 -14.81 14.22 5.79
N VAL A 960 -15.30 13.03 6.14
CA VAL A 960 -16.52 12.84 6.95
C VAL A 960 -16.29 13.29 8.40
N PRO A 961 -17.01 14.31 8.92
CA PRO A 961 -16.99 14.66 10.34
C PRO A 961 -17.60 13.52 11.16
N ASN A 962 -17.17 13.33 12.42
CA ASN A 962 -17.96 12.46 13.29
C ASN A 962 -19.35 13.09 13.50
N THR A 963 -20.38 12.39 13.04
CA THR A 963 -21.80 12.70 13.21
C THR A 963 -22.61 11.47 13.63
N LEU A 964 -21.94 10.35 13.87
CA LEU A 964 -22.55 9.05 14.11
C LEU A 964 -22.81 8.87 15.61
N ASP A 965 -24.08 8.99 16.00
CA ASP A 965 -24.59 8.58 17.31
C ASP A 965 -25.45 7.32 17.17
N LEU A 966 -24.85 6.25 16.64
CA LEU A 966 -25.57 5.02 16.30
C LEU A 966 -26.17 4.32 17.53
N PHE A 967 -25.58 4.52 18.71
CA PHE A 967 -25.91 3.81 19.96
C PHE A 967 -26.55 4.74 21.02
N GLY A 968 -26.69 6.05 20.76
CA GLY A 968 -27.31 7.02 21.68
C GLY A 968 -26.39 7.53 22.79
N ASN A 969 -25.07 7.41 22.61
CA ASN A 969 -24.03 7.82 23.56
C ASN A 969 -23.50 9.24 23.30
N GLY A 970 -23.93 9.88 22.21
CA GLY A 970 -23.47 11.19 21.77
C GLY A 970 -22.27 11.13 20.83
N VAL A 971 -22.15 12.18 20.01
CA VAL A 971 -21.15 12.26 18.92
C VAL A 971 -19.75 12.66 19.41
N ASN A 972 -19.67 13.47 20.47
CA ASN A 972 -18.39 13.92 21.04
C ASN A 972 -18.55 14.16 22.57
N PRO A 973 -18.68 13.09 23.38
CA PRO A 973 -18.90 13.20 24.82
C PRO A 973 -17.67 13.76 25.58
N TYR A 974 -16.46 13.57 25.05
CA TYR A 974 -15.20 13.94 25.73
C TYR A 974 -14.48 15.16 25.12
N GLY A 975 -15.00 15.75 24.04
CA GLY A 975 -14.40 16.90 23.35
C GLY A 975 -13.35 16.53 22.30
N GLU A 976 -12.66 15.40 22.47
CA GLU A 976 -11.55 14.89 21.65
C GLU A 976 -11.85 14.63 20.16
N ASP A 977 -13.13 14.63 19.76
CA ASP A 977 -13.53 14.51 18.34
C ASP A 977 -13.63 15.86 17.60
N VAL A 978 -13.24 16.97 18.24
CA VAL A 978 -12.94 18.20 17.51
C VAL A 978 -11.61 18.02 16.79
N ARG A 979 -11.64 18.03 15.46
CA ARG A 979 -10.44 17.81 14.64
C ARG A 979 -9.39 18.91 14.84
N ASN A 980 -8.14 18.53 15.14
CA ASN A 980 -6.99 19.44 15.02
C ASN A 980 -6.13 19.08 13.79
N PRO A 981 -6.23 19.85 12.69
CA PRO A 981 -5.51 19.56 11.45
C PRO A 981 -4.02 19.91 11.46
N SER A 982 -3.51 20.65 12.47
CA SER A 982 -2.07 20.91 12.59
C SER A 982 -1.28 19.71 13.13
N ARG A 983 -1.98 18.68 13.63
CA ARG A 983 -1.40 17.48 14.23
C ARG A 983 -1.49 16.28 13.26
N PHE A 984 -0.45 15.46 13.21
CA PHE A 984 -0.46 14.09 12.65
C PHE A 984 0.64 13.25 13.31
N PHE A 985 0.67 11.94 13.05
CA PHE A 985 1.64 11.04 13.67
C PHE A 985 2.52 10.38 12.64
N VAL A 986 3.76 10.10 13.02
CA VAL A 986 4.75 9.32 12.26
C VAL A 986 5.23 8.19 13.14
N VAL A 987 5.35 6.99 12.57
CA VAL A 987 6.07 5.87 13.19
C VAL A 987 7.04 5.32 12.16
N TYR A 988 8.23 4.90 12.56
CA TYR A 988 9.15 4.18 11.69
C TYR A 988 9.81 3.04 12.42
N GLU A 989 10.34 2.09 11.65
CA GLU A 989 11.04 0.91 12.14
C GLU A 989 12.55 1.13 11.94
N THR A 990 13.36 0.63 12.87
CA THR A 990 14.81 0.57 12.74
C THR A 990 15.24 -0.84 12.37
N GLY A 991 16.37 -0.99 11.68
CA GLY A 991 16.93 -2.30 11.36
C GLY A 991 18.45 -2.34 11.45
N ASP A 992 19.01 -3.53 11.70
CA ASP A 992 20.45 -3.78 11.74
C ASP A 992 21.01 -3.77 10.31
N ASN A 993 21.60 -2.65 9.93
CA ASN A 993 22.21 -2.43 8.63
C ASN A 993 23.43 -3.35 8.36
N THR A 994 24.00 -4.01 9.37
CA THR A 994 25.10 -4.98 9.18
C THR A 994 24.63 -6.29 8.54
N THR A 995 23.35 -6.63 8.69
CA THR A 995 22.72 -7.82 8.08
C THR A 995 22.32 -7.61 6.61
N ALA A 996 22.32 -6.36 6.12
CA ALA A 996 21.93 -5.99 4.76
C ALA A 996 22.77 -6.64 3.64
N ALA A 997 23.93 -7.22 3.96
CA ALA A 997 24.72 -8.01 2.99
C ALA A 997 24.21 -9.45 2.81
N GLU A 998 23.37 -9.93 3.73
CA GLU A 998 22.79 -11.29 3.73
C GLU A 998 21.30 -11.29 3.29
N GLY A 999 20.65 -10.12 3.20
CA GLY A 999 19.23 -10.00 2.85
C GLY A 999 18.65 -8.60 3.05
N GLU A 1000 17.36 -8.52 3.42
CA GLU A 1000 16.83 -7.28 4.01
C GLU A 1000 17.40 -7.09 5.44
N PRO A 1001 17.60 -5.84 5.92
CA PRO A 1001 18.06 -5.62 7.29
C PRO A 1001 17.10 -6.23 8.32
N GLU A 1002 17.64 -6.96 9.30
CA GLU A 1002 16.85 -7.52 10.42
C GLU A 1002 16.15 -6.39 11.21
N PRO A 1003 14.85 -6.51 11.53
CA PRO A 1003 14.09 -5.49 12.24
C PRO A 1003 14.51 -5.37 13.70
N LEU A 1004 14.43 -4.16 14.25
CA LEU A 1004 14.77 -3.85 15.63
C LEU A 1004 13.56 -3.19 16.33
N ASP A 1005 13.65 -1.89 16.58
CA ASP A 1005 12.74 -1.09 17.41
C ASP A 1005 11.86 -0.17 16.54
N LEU A 1006 10.61 0.08 16.94
CA LEU A 1006 9.71 1.06 16.33
C LEU A 1006 9.74 2.38 17.13
N PHE A 1007 9.84 3.51 16.42
CA PHE A 1007 9.87 4.85 17.00
C PHE A 1007 8.67 5.68 16.55
N TYR A 1008 8.05 6.42 17.47
CA TYR A 1008 6.87 7.25 17.20
C TYR A 1008 7.09 8.73 17.52
N SER A 1009 6.31 9.61 16.88
CA SER A 1009 6.23 11.03 17.22
C SER A 1009 4.93 11.67 16.76
N ARG A 1010 4.51 12.75 17.44
CA ARG A 1010 3.43 13.64 17.02
C ARG A 1010 4.01 14.86 16.31
N ALA A 1011 3.79 14.93 15.01
CA ALA A 1011 4.01 16.13 14.22
C ALA A 1011 3.02 17.22 14.61
N VAL A 1012 3.51 18.44 14.85
CA VAL A 1012 2.71 19.63 15.20
C VAL A 1012 3.04 20.78 14.25
N ASN A 1013 2.27 21.87 14.29
CA ASN A 1013 2.39 22.98 13.33
C ASN A 1013 2.39 22.51 11.86
N PHE A 1014 1.59 21.48 11.55
CA PHE A 1014 1.54 20.78 10.27
C PHE A 1014 2.86 20.07 9.89
N GLY A 1015 3.63 19.61 10.88
CA GLY A 1015 4.94 18.99 10.73
C GLY A 1015 6.10 19.97 10.54
N ASP A 1016 5.95 21.21 11.03
CA ASP A 1016 7.09 22.11 11.22
C ASP A 1016 7.94 21.66 12.42
N ASP A 1017 7.36 20.93 13.38
CA ASP A 1017 8.01 20.39 14.58
C ASP A 1017 7.48 18.98 14.88
N TYR A 1018 8.27 18.14 15.57
CA TYR A 1018 7.92 16.78 15.97
C TYR A 1018 8.22 16.60 17.47
N GLN A 1019 7.22 16.14 18.24
CA GLN A 1019 7.28 16.08 19.70
C GLN A 1019 6.68 14.80 20.28
N VAL A 1020 7.18 14.41 21.44
CA VAL A 1020 6.60 13.37 22.32
C VAL A 1020 6.26 14.02 23.66
N TRP A 1021 7.23 14.66 24.30
CA TRP A 1021 7.13 15.26 25.64
C TRP A 1021 7.01 16.79 25.61
N ALA A 1022 7.65 17.46 24.64
CA ALA A 1022 7.63 18.90 24.56
C ALA A 1022 6.20 19.44 24.31
N GLU A 1023 5.90 20.59 24.90
CA GLU A 1023 4.60 21.25 24.75
C GLU A 1023 4.56 22.15 23.52
N GLU A 1024 3.42 22.17 22.81
CA GLU A 1024 3.23 23.05 21.62
C GLU A 1024 3.38 24.55 21.95
N THR A 1025 3.31 24.90 23.25
CA THR A 1025 3.45 26.28 23.74
C THR A 1025 4.86 26.63 24.23
N ASP A 1026 5.75 25.64 24.39
CA ASP A 1026 7.14 25.83 24.80
C ASP A 1026 8.10 24.82 24.13
N LEU A 1027 8.38 25.07 22.85
CA LEU A 1027 9.38 24.31 22.10
C LEU A 1027 10.84 24.62 22.54
N SER A 1028 11.06 25.46 23.56
CA SER A 1028 12.43 25.77 24.02
C SER A 1028 13.08 24.63 24.80
N VAL A 1029 12.26 23.73 25.37
CA VAL A 1029 12.67 22.46 25.99
C VAL A 1029 12.58 21.26 25.03
N CYS A 1030 12.32 21.49 23.73
CA CYS A 1030 12.15 20.39 22.79
C CYS A 1030 13.48 19.72 22.44
N TYR A 1031 13.50 18.40 22.56
CA TYR A 1031 14.64 17.57 22.18
C TYR A 1031 14.81 17.54 20.65
N PRO A 1032 16.03 17.53 20.09
CA PRO A 1032 17.37 17.51 20.72
C PRO A 1032 17.95 18.92 20.99
N SER A 1033 17.19 20.00 20.76
CA SER A 1033 17.70 21.37 20.94
C SER A 1033 17.96 21.70 22.40
N ASP A 1034 17.11 21.24 23.31
CA ASP A 1034 17.47 21.04 24.72
C ASP A 1034 17.84 19.56 24.91
N PRO A 1035 19.09 19.23 25.30
CA PRO A 1035 19.53 17.84 25.42
C PRO A 1035 19.11 17.15 26.73
N HIS A 1036 18.48 17.85 27.70
CA HIS A 1036 18.02 17.26 28.98
C HIS A 1036 19.10 16.46 29.74
N GLU A 1037 20.33 16.97 29.75
CA GLU A 1037 21.53 16.33 30.32
C GLU A 1037 22.07 15.09 29.55
N ASP A 1038 21.52 14.69 28.41
CA ASP A 1038 22.13 13.66 27.54
C ASP A 1038 23.45 14.18 26.90
N ASP A 1039 24.54 13.50 27.20
CA ASP A 1039 25.88 13.82 26.71
C ASP A 1039 26.21 13.22 25.32
N LYS A 1040 25.27 12.46 24.74
CA LYS A 1040 25.37 11.88 23.39
C LYS A 1040 24.86 12.81 22.28
N VAL A 1041 24.08 13.84 22.62
CA VAL A 1041 23.53 14.77 21.63
C VAL A 1041 24.64 15.49 20.86
N PRO A 1042 24.68 15.41 19.52
CA PRO A 1042 25.66 16.14 18.72
C PRO A 1042 25.60 17.65 18.97
N ALA A 1043 26.77 18.28 19.15
CA ALA A 1043 26.89 19.67 19.58
C ALA A 1043 26.24 20.69 18.62
N GLU A 1044 26.05 20.31 17.35
CA GLU A 1044 25.35 21.09 16.34
C GLU A 1044 23.83 21.18 16.59
N LEU A 1045 23.23 20.21 17.27
CA LEU A 1045 21.80 20.17 17.56
C LEU A 1045 21.46 21.01 18.81
N ILE A 1046 22.37 21.07 19.79
CA ILE A 1046 22.19 21.78 21.05
C ILE A 1046 22.02 23.30 20.81
N ASN A 1047 20.95 23.89 21.35
CA ASN A 1047 20.51 25.28 21.09
C ASN A 1047 20.29 25.63 19.60
N SER A 1048 20.08 24.65 18.71
CA SER A 1048 19.82 24.91 17.30
C SER A 1048 18.41 25.45 17.03
N GLY A 1049 17.43 25.15 17.90
CA GLY A 1049 16.00 25.37 17.67
C GLY A 1049 15.33 24.25 16.87
N PHE A 1050 16.01 23.12 16.62
CA PHE A 1050 15.43 21.94 15.99
C PHE A 1050 14.60 21.14 17.01
N CYS A 1051 13.29 21.06 16.80
CA CYS A 1051 12.37 20.26 17.60
C CYS A 1051 12.00 18.98 16.85
N ASN A 1052 12.57 17.85 17.29
CA ASN A 1052 12.46 16.57 16.60
C ASN A 1052 12.59 15.40 17.60
N GLU A 1053 11.63 15.28 18.50
CA GLU A 1053 11.54 14.19 19.47
C GLU A 1053 10.86 12.98 18.83
N PHE A 1054 11.43 11.79 19.04
CA PHE A 1054 10.83 10.49 18.77
C PHE A 1054 11.07 9.62 20.01
N ASP A 1055 10.20 8.67 20.30
CA ASP A 1055 10.37 7.74 21.43
C ASP A 1055 9.95 6.32 21.03
N GLN A 1056 10.30 5.32 21.83
CA GLN A 1056 10.13 3.90 21.54
C GLN A 1056 8.68 3.42 21.73
N MET A 1057 8.15 2.73 20.72
CA MET A 1057 6.75 2.29 20.65
C MET A 1057 6.51 0.89 21.27
N GLU A 1058 7.49 0.00 21.25
CA GLU A 1058 7.47 -1.30 21.94
C GLU A 1058 8.24 -1.29 23.27
N GLN A 1059 8.50 -2.46 23.85
CA GLN A 1059 8.98 -2.62 25.23
C GLN A 1059 10.52 -2.56 25.41
N GLY A 1060 11.30 -2.34 24.35
CA GLY A 1060 12.77 -2.25 24.43
C GLY A 1060 13.50 -3.48 24.98
N LYS A 1061 12.86 -4.66 25.00
CA LYS A 1061 13.52 -5.89 25.46
C LYS A 1061 14.55 -6.35 24.40
N PRO A 1062 15.83 -6.58 24.74
CA PRO A 1062 16.78 -7.15 23.80
C PRO A 1062 16.33 -8.51 23.26
N GLY A 1063 16.43 -8.73 21.95
CA GLY A 1063 15.90 -9.90 21.25
C GLY A 1063 14.38 -9.86 21.01
N LEU A 1064 13.71 -8.75 21.30
CA LEU A 1064 12.33 -8.50 20.92
C LEU A 1064 12.32 -7.70 19.61
N GLU A 1065 11.92 -8.36 18.53
CA GLU A 1065 11.81 -7.77 17.20
C GLU A 1065 10.38 -7.27 17.01
N ALA A 1066 10.21 -6.03 16.56
CA ALA A 1066 8.91 -5.43 16.28
C ALA A 1066 8.85 -4.94 14.83
N SER A 1067 7.92 -5.49 14.03
CA SER A 1067 7.84 -5.21 12.60
C SER A 1067 6.43 -4.93 12.10
N GLU A 1068 6.36 -4.23 10.95
CA GLU A 1068 5.13 -3.91 10.21
C GLU A 1068 4.04 -3.21 11.05
N SER A 1069 4.29 -1.98 11.51
CA SER A 1069 3.26 -1.22 12.22
C SER A 1069 2.08 -0.77 11.34
N SER A 1070 0.88 -0.86 11.90
CA SER A 1070 -0.38 -0.32 11.41
C SER A 1070 -0.90 0.71 12.40
N LEU A 1071 -1.44 1.85 11.92
CA LEU A 1071 -1.73 2.99 12.77
C LEU A 1071 -3.13 3.57 12.54
N THR A 1072 -3.76 4.04 13.61
CA THR A 1072 -4.97 4.87 13.55
C THR A 1072 -4.93 5.92 14.68
N ALA A 1073 -5.62 7.05 14.50
CA ALA A 1073 -5.53 8.18 15.42
C ALA A 1073 -6.87 8.90 15.59
N ASN A 1074 -7.07 9.54 16.75
CA ASN A 1074 -8.28 10.31 17.01
C ASN A 1074 -8.27 11.68 16.28
N PRO A 1075 -9.43 12.34 16.09
CA PRO A 1075 -9.49 13.63 15.40
C PRO A 1075 -8.72 14.76 16.10
N GLY A 1076 -8.68 14.79 17.44
CA GLY A 1076 -7.97 15.83 18.20
C GLY A 1076 -6.44 15.76 18.16
N GLY A 1077 -5.85 14.64 17.69
CA GLY A 1077 -4.40 14.42 17.79
C GLY A 1077 -3.93 14.27 19.24
N GLN A 1078 -4.75 13.63 20.06
CA GLN A 1078 -4.45 13.27 21.45
C GLN A 1078 -4.13 11.78 21.59
N PHE A 1079 -4.69 10.93 20.73
CA PHE A 1079 -4.47 9.48 20.78
C PHE A 1079 -3.91 8.95 19.46
N LEU A 1080 -2.86 8.15 19.57
CA LEU A 1080 -2.37 7.24 18.54
C LEU A 1080 -2.59 5.79 19.03
N TYR A 1081 -3.08 4.95 18.13
CA TYR A 1081 -3.18 3.51 18.34
C TYR A 1081 -2.33 2.84 17.26
N GLY A 1082 -1.46 1.93 17.65
CA GLY A 1082 -0.73 1.10 16.72
C GLY A 1082 -0.90 -0.38 17.00
N ALA A 1083 -0.78 -1.19 15.96
CA ALA A 1083 -0.64 -2.63 16.05
C ALA A 1083 0.57 -3.08 15.21
N TRP A 1084 1.25 -4.14 15.63
CA TRP A 1084 2.46 -4.66 14.96
C TRP A 1084 2.62 -6.17 15.23
N THR A 1085 3.47 -6.82 14.44
CA THR A 1085 3.94 -8.18 14.72
C THR A 1085 5.14 -8.11 15.65
N GLN A 1086 5.12 -8.89 16.73
CA GLN A 1086 6.22 -8.96 17.69
C GLN A 1086 6.74 -10.39 17.82
N LEU A 1087 8.06 -10.57 17.64
CA LEU A 1087 8.75 -11.85 17.75
C LEU A 1087 9.80 -11.75 18.88
N LEU A 1088 9.82 -12.73 19.78
CA LEU A 1088 10.85 -12.83 20.81
C LEU A 1088 11.87 -13.93 20.44
N VAL A 1089 13.09 -13.52 20.15
CA VAL A 1089 14.21 -14.40 19.80
C VAL A 1089 15.17 -14.53 20.99
N GLU A 1090 15.30 -15.74 21.53
CA GLU A 1090 16.25 -16.08 22.59
C GLU A 1090 17.25 -17.14 22.08
N ASP A 1091 18.55 -16.91 22.26
CA ASP A 1091 19.65 -17.74 21.73
C ASP A 1091 19.56 -18.06 20.21
N GLY A 1092 18.94 -17.17 19.42
CA GLY A 1092 18.77 -17.33 17.95
C GLY A 1092 17.61 -18.26 17.56
N VAL A 1093 16.64 -18.45 18.45
CA VAL A 1093 15.41 -19.22 18.23
C VAL A 1093 14.22 -18.38 18.68
N ALA A 1094 13.17 -18.30 17.86
CA ALA A 1094 11.89 -17.74 18.27
C ALA A 1094 11.35 -18.49 19.51
N THR A 1095 10.72 -17.78 20.43
CA THR A 1095 10.17 -18.34 21.68
C THR A 1095 8.76 -17.87 21.98
N GLU A 1096 8.40 -16.66 21.58
CA GLU A 1096 7.04 -16.11 21.62
C GLU A 1096 6.79 -15.29 20.33
N SER A 1097 5.56 -15.30 19.82
CA SER A 1097 5.12 -14.45 18.72
C SER A 1097 3.69 -13.99 18.98
N ASP A 1098 3.43 -12.70 18.82
CA ASP A 1098 2.11 -12.11 19.07
C ASP A 1098 1.82 -10.91 18.15
N ALA A 1099 0.55 -10.77 17.77
CA ALA A 1099 0.01 -9.52 17.25
C ALA A 1099 -0.21 -8.58 18.44
N MET A 1100 0.54 -7.49 18.50
CA MET A 1100 0.52 -6.52 19.59
C MET A 1100 -0.32 -5.30 19.24
N ALA A 1101 -0.84 -4.61 20.25
CA ALA A 1101 -1.41 -3.27 20.14
C ALA A 1101 -0.95 -2.36 21.28
N ARG A 1102 -0.71 -1.06 20.99
CA ARG A 1102 -0.44 0.00 21.97
C ARG A 1102 -1.35 1.20 21.74
N ARG A 1103 -1.84 1.77 22.83
CA ARG A 1103 -2.40 3.13 22.89
C ARG A 1103 -1.34 4.09 23.43
N ILE A 1104 -1.36 5.31 22.90
CA ILE A 1104 -0.44 6.41 23.23
C ILE A 1104 -1.32 7.66 23.38
N TRP A 1105 -1.12 8.47 24.42
CA TRP A 1105 -2.03 9.54 24.85
C TRP A 1105 -1.31 10.84 25.25
N TRP A 1106 -1.16 11.74 24.30
CA TRP A 1106 -0.68 13.09 24.55
C TRP A 1106 -1.67 13.89 25.39
N LEU A 1107 -1.22 14.24 26.59
CA LEU A 1107 -1.84 15.18 27.51
C LEU A 1107 -1.26 16.57 27.26
N ASP A 1108 -2.12 17.54 26.90
CA ASP A 1108 -1.71 18.95 26.82
C ASP A 1108 -1.54 19.52 28.26
N ASP A 1109 -0.54 20.39 28.48
CA ASP A 1109 -0.08 20.92 29.78
C ASP A 1109 0.51 19.86 30.76
N TYR A 1110 1.11 18.78 30.25
CA TYR A 1110 1.69 17.70 31.06
C TYR A 1110 3.01 17.12 30.51
N ILE A 1111 4.02 17.08 31.39
CA ILE A 1111 5.33 16.47 31.15
C ILE A 1111 5.60 15.53 32.34
N PRO A 1112 5.87 14.22 32.13
CA PRO A 1112 6.09 13.26 33.22
C PRO A 1112 7.42 13.49 33.96
N VAL A 1113 7.55 12.94 35.18
CA VAL A 1113 8.77 13.15 36.00
C VAL A 1113 10.01 12.43 35.45
N ASP A 1114 9.80 11.43 34.60
CA ASP A 1114 10.79 10.66 33.86
C ASP A 1114 10.74 10.93 32.35
N ALA A 1115 10.13 12.06 31.94
CA ALA A 1115 10.30 12.60 30.60
C ALA A 1115 11.79 12.69 30.23
N TRP A 1116 12.10 12.37 28.97
CA TRP A 1116 13.48 12.37 28.44
C TRP A 1116 14.45 11.42 29.16
N VAL A 1117 13.98 10.46 29.97
CA VAL A 1117 14.78 9.31 30.45
C VAL A 1117 14.87 8.26 29.34
N PHE A 1118 15.55 8.61 28.26
CA PHE A 1118 15.63 7.80 27.05
C PHE A 1118 16.46 6.51 27.23
N GLY A 1119 16.15 5.51 26.40
CA GLY A 1119 17.03 4.36 26.19
C GLY A 1119 16.83 3.20 27.15
N GLN A 1120 15.61 2.65 27.20
CA GLN A 1120 15.31 1.40 27.91
C GLN A 1120 15.26 0.17 26.99
N GLY A 1121 16.20 0.13 26.04
CA GLY A 1121 16.51 -1.05 25.23
C GLY A 1121 17.88 -0.94 24.58
N SER A 1122 18.93 -1.41 25.25
CA SER A 1122 20.31 -1.30 24.74
C SER A 1122 20.65 -2.42 23.76
N GLY A 1123 19.86 -2.54 22.69
CA GLY A 1123 20.01 -3.47 21.57
C GLY A 1123 21.29 -3.29 20.72
N ASP A 1124 21.66 -2.10 20.23
CA ASP A 1124 21.11 -0.75 20.47
C ASP A 1124 20.80 0.04 19.17
N GLY A 1125 19.51 0.03 18.78
CA GLY A 1125 18.90 0.68 17.60
C GLY A 1125 18.71 2.20 17.67
N THR A 1126 19.51 2.91 18.46
CA THR A 1126 19.23 4.30 18.87
C THR A 1126 19.47 5.35 17.77
N PRO A 1127 18.47 6.20 17.39
CA PRO A 1127 18.66 7.34 16.50
C PRO A 1127 19.50 8.47 17.17
N ALA A 1128 19.92 9.53 16.44
CA ALA A 1128 20.69 10.62 17.10
C ALA A 1128 19.87 11.55 17.97
N ASN A 1129 18.57 11.48 17.79
CA ASN A 1129 17.61 11.89 18.78
C ASN A 1129 17.03 10.55 19.30
N PRO A 1130 17.58 9.96 20.37
CA PRO A 1130 16.90 8.91 21.14
C PRO A 1130 15.48 9.34 21.56
#